data_AF-A0A2E3MM99-F1
#
_entry.id   AF-A0A2E3MM99-F1
#
_cell.length_a   1.000
_cell.length_b   1.000
_cell.length_c   1.000
_cell.angle_alpha   90.00
_cell.angle_beta   90.00
_cell.angle_gamma   90.00
#
_symmetry.space_group_name_H-M   'P 1'
#
loop_
_entity.id
_entity.type
_entity.pdbx_description
1 polymer ?
#
loop_
_entity_poly.entity_id
_entity_poly.type
_entity_poly.pdbx_seq_one_letter_code
_entity_poly.pdbx_strand_id
1 'polypeptide(L)'
;MLRHDRISSGAVRGTTLVFALLLLFWLFVPSDAWGRAGGGGSYGGGGGSYSGGGYSSGGGDGGGELLMLLIELCIRYPKVGIPLLIVCIVCFVIYHAKQGALRRPQGNTYSGSRLRRRRRVSHVNHRKWVEKLQASDSAFDVAEFRQDFEHAFLEIQRAWQNQDMTPVQHFVTDGIYEKFVVQFRTQQLQNYREKLEKIAVRNVRIAEWRPAGVFEVLTVEVNAEMADYRVSPENGERISGHRGVESFVEYWSFIRRRNLQSGDRQGSLLGGECPNCGSSIELNQFSRCNSCDAVLRSGTYDWVLSEITQASEWRAHQGRHDRQAADYRKRYDPEFSLQHLEDRAAVIFYRKAAADLAGSLDPLRKMAAGEFCDAYQSGLRVANRRFDIDCAVGSVDCQGLIADAERHYAVVEIRWSARPVAMGEDGEMSAPGHTGLYHSWMILMRLATARGNQETGLASTQCPACGAPESDLKSDACDYCGEVMNTGLHDWVLVEFHKSREASEATQWKRRLHESAQSVAWSVAAETEQTRIAAPVDTAPVVSPVESLAWVIRVLAEDAVLDETEREAIRQLASKNRISEDLVQQWMNHAQPSELLSVQLPDKASRKDWLGEVVEIALVDNQVDDAERKMLRQLATSLGMSWYDVNLVIRKKQFRQSAAANSTSV
;
A
#
# COMPACT_ATOMS: atom_id res chain seq x y z
N MET A 1 66.82 30.53 -21.32
CA MET A 1 65.83 31.03 -22.29
C MET A 1 64.75 29.95 -22.41
N LEU A 2 63.61 30.18 -21.76
CA LEU A 2 62.50 29.23 -21.59
C LEU A 2 61.79 28.97 -22.93
N ARG A 3 61.54 27.71 -23.28
CA ARG A 3 60.54 27.32 -24.30
C ARG A 3 59.39 26.62 -23.60
N HIS A 4 58.24 27.29 -23.60
CA HIS A 4 56.95 26.74 -23.21
C HIS A 4 56.43 25.82 -24.31
N ASP A 5 56.21 24.55 -23.99
CA ASP A 5 55.40 23.64 -24.80
C ASP A 5 53.91 23.88 -24.52
N ARG A 6 53.17 24.24 -25.58
CA ARG A 6 51.71 24.36 -25.59
C ARG A 6 51.10 22.96 -25.67
N ILE A 7 50.49 22.49 -24.58
CA ILE A 7 49.60 21.32 -24.58
C ILE A 7 48.37 21.66 -25.43
N SER A 8 48.06 20.79 -26.39
CA SER A 8 46.95 20.96 -27.34
C SER A 8 45.60 20.96 -26.62
N SER A 9 44.88 22.07 -26.71
CA SER A 9 43.53 22.30 -26.14
C SER A 9 42.38 21.53 -26.83
N GLY A 10 42.70 20.63 -27.77
CA GLY A 10 41.71 19.87 -28.55
C GLY A 10 41.22 18.59 -27.87
N ALA A 11 42.08 17.87 -27.15
CA ALA A 11 41.73 16.57 -26.56
C ALA A 11 40.83 16.69 -25.32
N VAL A 12 40.98 17.77 -24.55
CA VAL A 12 40.20 18.02 -23.33
C VAL A 12 38.73 18.35 -23.64
N ARG A 13 38.44 19.00 -24.78
CA ARG A 13 37.06 19.36 -25.17
C ARG A 13 36.22 18.17 -25.61
N GLY A 14 36.83 17.11 -26.16
CA GLY A 14 36.12 15.91 -26.62
C GLY A 14 35.62 15.04 -25.46
N THR A 15 36.44 14.85 -24.42
CA THR A 15 36.07 14.09 -23.21
C THR A 15 35.00 14.81 -22.39
N THR A 16 35.05 16.14 -22.29
CA THR A 16 34.01 16.91 -21.59
C THR A 16 32.65 16.84 -22.28
N LEU A 17 32.61 16.81 -23.62
CA LEU A 17 31.37 16.71 -24.38
C LEU A 17 30.71 15.32 -24.27
N VAL A 18 31.52 14.26 -24.26
CA VAL A 18 31.04 12.88 -24.06
C VAL A 18 30.51 12.66 -22.64
N PHE A 19 31.20 13.19 -21.63
CA PHE A 19 30.70 13.20 -20.26
C PHE A 19 29.40 14.02 -20.13
N ALA A 20 29.31 15.19 -20.78
CA ALA A 20 28.10 16.00 -20.78
C ALA A 20 26.92 15.29 -21.45
N LEU A 21 27.14 14.53 -22.53
CA LEU A 21 26.11 13.75 -23.21
C LEU A 21 25.67 12.52 -22.40
N LEU A 22 26.58 11.86 -21.68
CA LEU A 22 26.24 10.77 -20.76
C LEU A 22 25.47 11.27 -19.53
N LEU A 23 25.82 12.45 -19.01
CA LEU A 23 25.06 13.16 -17.96
C LEU A 23 23.68 13.60 -18.47
N LEU A 24 23.58 14.10 -19.71
CA LEU A 24 22.30 14.44 -20.33
C LEU A 24 21.43 13.19 -20.54
N PHE A 25 22.02 12.06 -20.91
CA PHE A 25 21.30 10.80 -21.07
C PHE A 25 20.79 10.25 -19.72
N TRP A 26 21.56 10.43 -18.64
CA TRP A 26 21.09 10.17 -17.26
C TRP A 26 19.96 11.12 -16.81
N LEU A 27 19.98 12.38 -17.26
CA LEU A 27 18.89 13.36 -17.04
C LEU A 27 17.59 13.03 -17.79
N PHE A 28 17.63 12.14 -18.79
CA PHE A 28 16.46 11.69 -19.55
C PHE A 28 15.99 10.28 -19.19
N VAL A 29 16.54 9.65 -18.14
CA VAL A 29 15.91 8.46 -17.56
C VAL A 29 14.64 8.92 -16.84
N PRO A 30 13.44 8.56 -17.31
CA PRO A 30 12.23 8.87 -16.57
C PRO A 30 12.27 8.09 -15.26
N SER A 31 12.34 8.81 -14.15
CA SER A 31 12.01 8.23 -12.85
C SER A 31 10.50 8.38 -12.65
N ASP A 32 9.83 7.28 -12.34
CA ASP A 32 8.38 7.28 -12.18
C ASP A 32 7.95 8.20 -11.04
N ALA A 33 6.90 8.99 -11.28
CA ALA A 33 6.25 9.82 -10.25
C ALA A 33 4.80 9.39 -10.13
N TRP A 34 4.46 8.70 -9.04
CA TRP A 34 3.09 8.32 -8.71
C TRP A 34 2.84 8.40 -7.20
N GLY A 35 3.43 9.34 -6.46
CA GLY A 35 3.15 9.50 -5.03
C GLY A 35 1.94 10.39 -4.73
N ARG A 36 0.71 9.88 -4.83
CA ARG A 36 -0.48 10.52 -4.21
C ARG A 36 -0.70 10.02 -2.78
N ALA A 37 -1.55 10.69 -1.99
CA ALA A 37 -1.77 10.37 -0.58
C ALA A 37 -2.16 8.89 -0.33
N GLY A 38 -2.86 8.24 -1.28
CA GLY A 38 -3.17 6.80 -1.21
C GLY A 38 -2.06 5.84 -1.67
N GLY A 39 -0.83 6.32 -1.90
CA GLY A 39 0.36 5.48 -2.10
C GLY A 39 0.61 4.97 -3.52
N GLY A 40 0.17 5.69 -4.56
CA GLY A 40 0.24 5.24 -5.97
C GLY A 40 1.61 4.69 -6.44
N GLY A 41 2.70 5.14 -5.80
CA GLY A 41 4.07 4.93 -6.25
C GLY A 41 4.60 3.53 -5.97
N SER A 42 4.02 2.81 -5.01
CA SER A 42 4.47 1.46 -4.66
C SER A 42 3.63 0.37 -5.34
N TYR A 43 2.41 0.67 -5.79
CA TYR A 43 1.43 -0.38 -6.19
C TYR A 43 0.47 -0.06 -7.36
N GLY A 44 0.31 1.19 -7.77
CA GLY A 44 -0.86 1.58 -8.58
C GLY A 44 -0.58 2.59 -9.68
N GLY A 45 -0.42 2.09 -10.90
CA GLY A 45 -0.33 2.85 -12.16
C GLY A 45 -1.57 2.66 -13.05
N GLY A 46 -2.36 3.70 -13.30
CA GLY A 46 -3.48 3.72 -14.24
C GLY A 46 -3.00 3.85 -15.68
N GLY A 47 -3.33 2.86 -16.52
CA GLY A 47 -2.81 2.74 -17.88
C GLY A 47 -2.99 3.97 -18.79
N GLY A 48 -1.86 4.56 -19.18
CA GLY A 48 -1.70 5.36 -20.39
C GLY A 48 -0.83 4.59 -21.38
N SER A 49 -1.37 4.27 -22.56
CA SER A 49 -0.64 3.54 -23.60
C SER A 49 0.52 4.37 -24.13
N TYR A 50 1.74 3.89 -23.95
CA TYR A 50 2.91 4.34 -24.72
C TYR A 50 3.56 3.15 -25.41
N SER A 51 3.67 3.24 -26.72
CA SER A 51 4.49 2.34 -27.53
C SER A 51 5.97 2.67 -27.30
N GLY A 52 6.55 2.09 -26.25
CA GLY A 52 7.99 2.06 -26.02
C GLY A 52 8.57 0.78 -26.62
N GLY A 53 9.37 0.92 -27.68
CA GLY A 53 10.07 -0.20 -28.31
C GLY A 53 11.13 -0.75 -27.35
N GLY A 54 10.93 -1.97 -26.88
CA GLY A 54 11.93 -2.71 -26.12
C GLY A 54 13.13 -3.07 -27.00
N TYR A 55 14.32 -2.72 -26.55
CA TYR A 55 15.56 -3.32 -27.02
C TYR A 55 15.73 -4.65 -26.30
N SER A 56 15.38 -5.73 -26.99
CA SER A 56 15.74 -7.09 -26.61
C SER A 56 17.24 -7.29 -26.85
N SER A 57 18.05 -7.32 -25.79
CA SER A 57 19.41 -7.84 -25.87
C SER A 57 19.37 -9.37 -25.85
N GLY A 58 19.06 -9.95 -27.01
CA GLY A 58 19.34 -11.35 -27.34
C GLY A 58 20.66 -11.41 -28.11
N GLY A 59 21.58 -12.26 -27.65
CA GLY A 59 22.94 -12.38 -28.18
C GLY A 59 23.00 -12.62 -29.70
N GLY A 60 23.88 -11.86 -30.35
CA GLY A 60 24.24 -11.97 -31.76
C GLY A 60 25.44 -11.09 -32.03
N ASP A 61 26.59 -11.74 -32.16
CA ASP A 61 27.93 -11.22 -32.41
C ASP A 61 27.99 -10.15 -33.53
N GLY A 62 28.68 -9.02 -33.31
CA GLY A 62 29.02 -8.04 -34.37
C GLY A 62 28.57 -6.57 -34.20
N GLY A 63 27.65 -6.22 -33.29
CA GLY A 63 27.15 -4.84 -33.15
C GLY A 63 28.03 -3.92 -32.27
N GLY A 64 28.64 -4.46 -31.21
CA GLY A 64 29.45 -3.70 -30.25
C GLY A 64 30.81 -3.25 -30.80
N GLU A 65 31.43 -4.07 -31.65
CA GLU A 65 32.73 -3.73 -32.27
C GLU A 65 32.60 -2.55 -33.24
N LEU A 66 31.51 -2.49 -34.01
CA LEU A 66 31.25 -1.41 -34.95
C LEU A 66 31.02 -0.07 -34.24
N LEU A 67 30.35 -0.10 -33.08
CA LEU A 67 30.14 1.09 -32.25
C LEU A 67 31.45 1.57 -31.62
N MET A 68 32.27 0.65 -31.09
CA MET A 68 33.58 0.95 -30.53
C MET A 68 34.54 1.53 -31.58
N LEU A 69 34.55 0.98 -32.79
CA LEU A 69 35.30 1.51 -33.95
C LEU A 69 34.83 2.91 -34.34
N LEU A 70 33.52 3.18 -34.32
CA LEU A 70 32.96 4.49 -34.65
C LEU A 70 33.35 5.55 -33.61
N ILE A 71 33.32 5.17 -32.32
CA ILE A 71 33.77 6.01 -31.20
C ILE A 71 35.28 6.28 -31.31
N GLU A 72 36.09 5.26 -31.61
CA GLU A 72 37.53 5.41 -31.83
C GLU A 72 37.85 6.29 -33.04
N LEU A 73 37.07 6.19 -34.13
CA LEU A 73 37.18 7.08 -35.30
C LEU A 73 36.85 8.52 -34.96
N CYS A 74 35.85 8.75 -34.10
CA CYS A 74 35.48 10.09 -33.63
C CYS A 74 36.59 10.71 -32.76
N ILE A 75 37.30 9.91 -31.97
CA ILE A 75 38.38 10.38 -31.10
C ILE A 75 39.68 10.59 -31.89
N ARG A 76 40.07 9.64 -32.76
CA ARG A 76 41.37 9.66 -33.45
C ARG A 76 41.36 10.46 -34.75
N TYR A 77 40.22 10.52 -35.45
CA TYR A 77 40.05 11.24 -36.72
C TYR A 77 38.72 12.02 -36.78
N PRO A 78 38.55 13.07 -35.97
CA PRO A 78 37.27 13.77 -35.80
C PRO A 78 36.69 14.38 -37.08
N LYS A 79 37.54 14.77 -38.05
CA LYS A 79 37.10 15.28 -39.36
C LYS A 79 36.40 14.22 -40.23
N VAL A 80 36.55 12.93 -39.90
CA VAL A 80 35.93 11.80 -40.61
C VAL A 80 34.90 11.13 -39.72
N GLY A 81 35.22 10.89 -38.45
CA GLY A 81 34.32 10.23 -37.50
C GLY A 81 33.04 11.02 -37.21
N ILE A 82 33.13 12.34 -36.99
CA ILE A 82 31.95 13.17 -36.65
C ILE A 82 30.96 13.25 -37.83
N PRO A 83 31.39 13.52 -39.09
CA PRO A 83 30.47 13.48 -40.23
C PRO A 83 29.82 12.11 -40.42
N LEU A 84 30.58 11.02 -40.20
CA LEU A 84 30.08 9.65 -40.38
C LEU A 84 29.06 9.28 -39.29
N LEU A 85 29.28 9.71 -38.04
CA LEU A 85 28.32 9.59 -36.95
C LEU A 85 27.03 10.37 -37.24
N ILE A 86 27.14 11.62 -37.73
CA ILE A 86 25.97 12.43 -38.11
C ILE A 86 25.19 11.74 -39.23
N VAL A 87 25.88 11.19 -40.23
CA VAL A 87 25.21 10.41 -41.30
C VAL A 87 24.52 9.18 -40.74
N CYS A 88 25.14 8.43 -39.82
CA CYS A 88 24.51 7.28 -39.17
C CYS A 88 23.26 7.68 -38.38
N ILE A 89 23.31 8.77 -37.62
CA ILE A 89 22.16 9.30 -36.86
C ILE A 89 21.05 9.78 -37.80
N VAL A 90 21.40 10.52 -38.86
CA VAL A 90 20.44 10.99 -39.86
C VAL A 90 19.81 9.82 -40.60
N CYS A 91 20.58 8.81 -40.99
CA CYS A 91 20.07 7.57 -41.58
C CYS A 91 19.16 6.80 -40.61
N PHE A 92 19.50 6.74 -39.32
CA PHE A 92 18.68 6.12 -38.29
C PHE A 92 17.35 6.84 -38.09
N VAL A 93 17.37 8.19 -38.02
CA VAL A 93 16.18 9.03 -37.92
C VAL A 93 15.31 8.90 -39.18
N ILE A 94 15.91 8.89 -40.37
CA ILE A 94 15.19 8.69 -41.64
C ILE A 94 14.62 7.28 -41.72
N TYR A 95 15.35 6.26 -41.25
CA TYR A 95 14.87 4.87 -41.20
C TYR A 95 13.65 4.73 -40.29
N HIS A 96 13.69 5.30 -39.08
CA HIS A 96 12.54 5.32 -38.18
C HIS A 96 11.38 6.19 -38.71
N ALA A 97 11.67 7.34 -39.34
CA ALA A 97 10.66 8.17 -39.98
C ALA A 97 9.99 7.48 -41.18
N LYS A 98 10.74 6.65 -41.94
CA LYS A 98 10.21 5.84 -43.04
C LYS A 98 9.46 4.61 -42.55
N GLN A 99 9.84 4.00 -41.43
CA GLN A 99 9.01 2.97 -40.78
C GLN A 99 7.68 3.54 -40.25
N GLY A 100 7.67 4.80 -39.81
CA GLY A 100 6.45 5.55 -39.50
C GLY A 100 5.58 5.84 -40.74
N ALA A 101 6.18 5.98 -41.92
CA ALA A 101 5.48 6.34 -43.17
C ALA A 101 5.09 5.13 -44.07
N LEU A 102 5.67 3.94 -43.85
CA LEU A 102 5.33 2.72 -44.59
C LEU A 102 4.14 1.94 -44.00
N ARG A 103 3.60 2.36 -42.84
CA ARG A 103 2.31 1.88 -42.35
C ARG A 103 1.17 2.69 -42.98
N ARG A 104 0.90 2.43 -44.26
CA ARG A 104 -0.42 2.74 -44.85
C ARG A 104 -1.48 1.99 -44.03
N PRO A 105 -2.55 2.66 -43.56
CA PRO A 105 -3.65 2.00 -42.87
C PRO A 105 -4.45 1.22 -43.91
N GLN A 106 -4.17 -0.06 -44.05
CA GLN A 106 -5.03 -0.96 -44.80
C GLN A 106 -6.30 -1.15 -43.99
N GLY A 107 -7.43 -0.71 -44.56
CA GLY A 107 -8.72 -0.67 -43.90
C GLY A 107 -9.12 -2.04 -43.36
N ASN A 108 -9.14 -2.16 -42.04
CA ASN A 108 -10.02 -3.10 -41.38
C ASN A 108 -11.35 -2.40 -41.16
N THR A 109 -12.35 -2.89 -41.86
CA THR A 109 -13.77 -2.80 -41.56
C THR A 109 -14.03 -3.32 -40.14
N TYR A 110 -13.79 -2.46 -39.15
CA TYR A 110 -14.47 -2.48 -37.85
C TYR A 110 -15.06 -1.09 -37.65
N SER A 111 -16.19 -0.89 -38.33
CA SER A 111 -17.06 0.24 -38.07
C SER A 111 -17.69 0.02 -36.69
N GLY A 112 -17.52 0.99 -35.78
CA GLY A 112 -18.38 1.12 -34.60
C GLY A 112 -17.84 0.69 -33.24
N SER A 113 -16.64 1.10 -32.82
CA SER A 113 -16.28 1.07 -31.39
C SER A 113 -15.47 2.29 -30.93
N ARG A 114 -15.91 3.49 -31.30
CA ARG A 114 -15.77 4.66 -30.42
C ARG A 114 -17.12 4.83 -29.73
N LEU A 115 -17.10 4.98 -28.40
CA LEU A 115 -18.24 4.97 -27.46
C LEU A 115 -18.65 3.60 -26.91
N ARG A 116 -17.76 2.98 -26.13
CA ARG A 116 -18.11 2.32 -24.85
C ARG A 116 -16.83 1.99 -24.10
N ARG A 117 -16.21 3.01 -23.48
CA ARG A 117 -15.41 2.80 -22.28
C ARG A 117 -16.42 2.29 -21.24
N ARG A 118 -16.64 0.97 -21.21
CA ARG A 118 -17.59 0.33 -20.29
C ARG A 118 -17.18 0.75 -18.89
N ARG A 119 -18.08 1.48 -18.24
CA ARG A 119 -18.03 1.90 -16.84
C ARG A 119 -17.67 0.67 -16.02
N ARG A 120 -16.43 0.58 -15.52
CA ARG A 120 -16.03 -0.47 -14.56
C ARG A 120 -16.90 -0.25 -13.33
N VAL A 121 -17.77 -1.21 -13.05
CA VAL A 121 -18.53 -1.27 -11.80
C VAL A 121 -17.69 -2.13 -10.89
N SER A 122 -17.08 -1.56 -9.85
CA SER A 122 -16.72 -2.42 -8.74
C SER A 122 -17.98 -3.12 -8.28
N HIS A 123 -17.90 -4.41 -7.97
CA HIS A 123 -19.04 -5.20 -7.49
C HIS A 123 -19.43 -4.82 -6.04
N VAL A 124 -19.10 -3.61 -5.61
CA VAL A 124 -19.63 -3.00 -4.40
C VAL A 124 -21.14 -2.90 -4.54
N ASN A 125 -21.87 -3.63 -3.69
CA ASN A 125 -23.32 -3.51 -3.60
C ASN A 125 -23.68 -2.29 -2.75
N HIS A 126 -23.47 -1.11 -3.33
CA HIS A 126 -23.66 0.19 -2.67
C HIS A 126 -25.02 0.27 -1.97
N ARG A 127 -26.11 -0.05 -2.70
CA ARG A 127 -27.48 -0.01 -2.16
C ARG A 127 -27.62 -0.86 -0.91
N LYS A 128 -27.17 -2.12 -0.94
CA LYS A 128 -27.23 -3.03 0.22
C LYS A 128 -26.52 -2.45 1.45
N TRP A 129 -25.38 -1.79 1.25
CA TRP A 129 -24.63 -1.22 2.37
C TRP A 129 -25.25 0.07 2.89
N VAL A 130 -25.80 0.91 2.02
CA VAL A 130 -26.61 2.07 2.43
C VAL A 130 -27.80 1.62 3.27
N GLU A 131 -28.57 0.63 2.81
CA GLU A 131 -29.71 0.09 3.56
C GLU A 131 -29.32 -0.41 4.96
N LYS A 132 -28.18 -1.09 5.07
CA LYS A 132 -27.66 -1.57 6.36
C LYS A 132 -27.22 -0.44 7.28
N LEU A 133 -26.51 0.56 6.75
CA LEU A 133 -26.07 1.73 7.49
C LEU A 133 -27.29 2.53 7.99
N GLN A 134 -28.26 2.79 7.12
CA GLN A 134 -29.50 3.51 7.48
C GLN A 134 -30.39 2.74 8.45
N ALA A 135 -30.31 1.40 8.46
CA ALA A 135 -30.98 0.59 9.49
C ALA A 135 -30.35 0.77 10.89
N SER A 136 -29.06 1.15 10.96
CA SER A 136 -28.36 1.46 12.21
C SER A 136 -28.45 2.94 12.59
N ASP A 137 -28.40 3.82 11.58
CA ASP A 137 -28.41 5.28 11.69
C ASP A 137 -29.49 5.83 10.74
N SER A 138 -30.70 5.96 11.27
CA SER A 138 -31.87 6.36 10.49
C SER A 138 -31.78 7.79 9.93
N ALA A 139 -30.91 8.61 10.54
CA ALA A 139 -30.65 9.98 10.13
C ALA A 139 -29.48 10.11 9.14
N PHE A 140 -28.85 9.01 8.73
CA PHE A 140 -27.72 9.05 7.80
C PHE A 140 -28.17 9.46 6.38
N ASP A 141 -27.71 10.63 5.93
CA ASP A 141 -27.89 11.13 4.58
C ASP A 141 -26.64 10.87 3.71
N VAL A 142 -26.84 10.15 2.61
CA VAL A 142 -25.75 9.74 1.70
C VAL A 142 -25.17 10.95 0.93
N ALA A 143 -25.97 11.97 0.64
CA ALA A 143 -25.54 13.13 -0.13
C ALA A 143 -24.73 14.09 0.74
N GLU A 144 -25.16 14.33 1.98
CA GLU A 144 -24.43 15.10 2.98
C GLU A 144 -23.08 14.45 3.29
N PHE A 145 -23.07 13.16 3.61
CA PHE A 145 -21.83 12.42 3.85
C PHE A 145 -20.90 12.46 2.63
N ARG A 146 -21.44 12.39 1.41
CA ARG A 146 -20.61 12.49 0.19
C ARG A 146 -19.95 13.85 0.07
N GLN A 147 -20.64 14.94 0.37
CA GLN A 147 -20.07 16.28 0.33
C GLN A 147 -18.93 16.43 1.33
N ASP A 148 -19.14 15.97 2.56
CA ASP A 148 -18.14 15.95 3.62
C ASP A 148 -16.92 15.09 3.25
N PHE A 149 -17.16 13.91 2.69
CA PHE A 149 -16.10 13.04 2.19
C PHE A 149 -15.28 13.71 1.08
N GLU A 150 -15.94 14.35 0.11
CA GLU A 150 -15.24 15.05 -0.99
C GLU A 150 -14.39 16.22 -0.46
N HIS A 151 -14.86 16.93 0.57
CA HIS A 151 -14.08 17.95 1.27
C HIS A 151 -12.84 17.35 1.96
N ALA A 152 -13.03 16.34 2.82
CA ALA A 152 -11.94 15.64 3.51
C ALA A 152 -10.92 15.04 2.54
N PHE A 153 -11.38 14.46 1.42
CA PHE A 153 -10.53 13.93 0.37
C PHE A 153 -9.59 15.00 -0.18
N LEU A 154 -10.12 16.18 -0.53
CA LEU A 154 -9.32 17.29 -1.05
C LEU A 154 -8.34 17.85 -0.01
N GLU A 155 -8.77 17.97 1.26
CA GLU A 155 -7.90 18.43 2.35
C GLU A 155 -6.69 17.50 2.57
N ILE A 156 -6.90 16.17 2.53
CA ILE A 156 -5.80 15.20 2.62
C ILE A 156 -4.81 15.35 1.45
N GLN A 157 -5.31 15.57 0.22
CA GLN A 157 -4.42 15.79 -0.93
C GLN A 157 -3.64 17.10 -0.81
N ARG A 158 -4.25 18.16 -0.25
CA ARG A 158 -3.57 19.44 0.04
C ARG A 158 -2.49 19.26 1.11
N ALA A 159 -2.82 18.60 2.21
CA ALA A 159 -1.90 18.25 3.29
C ALA A 159 -0.70 17.45 2.76
N TRP A 160 -0.96 16.44 1.91
CA TRP A 160 0.07 15.62 1.27
C TRP A 160 1.04 16.45 0.41
N GLN A 161 0.51 17.28 -0.48
CA GLN A 161 1.31 18.16 -1.35
C GLN A 161 2.13 19.20 -0.56
N ASN A 162 1.59 19.66 0.57
CA ASN A 162 2.27 20.61 1.46
C ASN A 162 3.24 19.93 2.44
N GLN A 163 3.29 18.59 2.46
CA GLN A 163 4.06 17.79 3.42
C GLN A 163 3.73 18.14 4.89
N ASP A 164 2.45 18.46 5.16
CA ASP A 164 1.96 18.82 6.48
C ASP A 164 0.55 18.27 6.71
N MET A 165 0.43 17.31 7.64
CA MET A 165 -0.84 16.70 8.02
C MET A 165 -1.54 17.41 9.18
N THR A 166 -0.94 18.46 9.74
CA THR A 166 -1.54 19.24 10.83
C THR A 166 -2.98 19.62 10.48
N PRO A 167 -3.30 20.27 9.33
CA PRO A 167 -4.66 20.74 9.04
C PRO A 167 -5.76 19.67 9.07
N VAL A 168 -5.42 18.40 8.81
CA VAL A 168 -6.34 17.27 8.74
C VAL A 168 -6.30 16.37 9.98
N GLN A 169 -5.45 16.69 10.97
CA GLN A 169 -5.21 15.87 12.16
C GLN A 169 -6.50 15.55 12.95
N HIS A 170 -7.50 16.43 12.88
CA HIS A 170 -8.76 16.31 13.61
C HIS A 170 -9.67 15.17 13.14
N PHE A 171 -9.49 14.64 11.92
CA PHE A 171 -10.31 13.56 11.39
C PHE A 171 -9.52 12.33 10.93
N VAL A 172 -8.21 12.27 11.16
CA VAL A 172 -7.39 11.08 10.86
C VAL A 172 -6.96 10.38 12.14
N THR A 173 -6.77 9.06 12.08
CA THR A 173 -6.16 8.29 13.19
C THR A 173 -4.66 8.49 13.29
N ASP A 174 -4.03 7.93 14.33
CA ASP A 174 -2.60 8.13 14.55
C ASP A 174 -1.83 7.31 13.53
N GLY A 175 -2.33 6.12 13.18
CA GLY A 175 -1.76 5.30 12.11
C GLY A 175 -1.65 6.05 10.78
N ILE A 176 -2.70 6.78 10.37
CA ILE A 176 -2.70 7.60 9.16
C ILE A 176 -1.73 8.79 9.27
N TYR A 177 -1.72 9.47 10.43
CA TYR A 177 -0.83 10.61 10.63
C TYR A 177 0.65 10.18 10.56
N GLU A 178 1.02 9.11 11.26
CA GLU A 178 2.38 8.57 11.30
C GLU A 178 2.83 8.05 9.93
N LYS A 179 1.94 7.38 9.18
CA LYS A 179 2.18 6.96 7.80
C LYS A 179 2.70 8.13 6.95
N PHE A 180 1.97 9.24 6.98
CA PHE A 180 2.30 10.40 6.16
C PHE A 180 3.55 11.12 6.63
N VAL A 181 3.73 11.28 7.95
CA VAL A 181 4.95 11.90 8.52
C VAL A 181 6.21 11.15 8.09
N VAL A 182 6.20 9.81 8.12
CA VAL A 182 7.33 9.00 7.65
C VAL A 182 7.57 9.18 6.15
N GLN A 183 6.51 9.16 5.35
CA GLN A 183 6.61 9.36 3.90
C GLN A 183 7.15 10.75 3.55
N PHE A 184 6.74 11.81 4.23
CA PHE A 184 7.29 13.16 4.03
C PHE A 184 8.78 13.19 4.32
N ARG A 185 9.22 12.54 5.40
CA ARG A 185 10.64 12.47 5.74
C ARG A 185 11.44 11.72 4.67
N THR A 186 10.90 10.65 4.10
CA THR A 186 11.51 9.94 2.96
C THR A 186 11.64 10.87 1.75
N GLN A 187 10.59 11.59 1.38
CA GLN A 187 10.61 12.54 0.25
C GLN A 187 11.64 13.66 0.44
N GLN A 188 11.73 14.21 1.66
CA GLN A 188 12.70 15.24 2.02
C GLN A 188 14.14 14.74 1.88
N LEU A 189 14.43 13.51 2.34
CA LEU A 189 15.75 12.89 2.18
C LEU A 189 16.09 12.61 0.71
N GLN A 190 15.07 12.36 -0.12
CA GLN A 190 15.21 12.17 -1.56
C GLN A 190 15.12 13.50 -2.35
N ASN A 191 15.03 14.63 -1.66
CA ASN A 191 14.95 15.98 -2.22
C ASN A 191 13.86 16.17 -3.29
N TYR A 192 12.67 15.63 -3.05
CA TYR A 192 11.49 15.91 -3.86
C TYR A 192 10.25 16.17 -3.01
N ARG A 193 9.23 16.73 -3.65
CA ARG A 193 7.85 16.67 -3.16
C ARG A 193 6.91 16.37 -4.32
N GLU A 194 5.77 15.78 -4.00
CA GLU A 194 4.74 15.46 -4.99
C GLU A 194 3.86 16.68 -5.24
N LYS A 195 3.58 16.95 -6.51
CA LYS A 195 2.78 18.08 -6.97
C LYS A 195 1.51 17.55 -7.63
N LEU A 196 0.38 17.82 -6.98
CA LEU A 196 -0.93 17.37 -7.42
C LEU A 196 -1.68 18.50 -8.13
N GLU A 197 -2.15 18.26 -9.35
CA GLU A 197 -2.96 19.20 -10.14
C GLU A 197 -4.23 18.51 -10.69
N LYS A 198 -5.23 19.32 -11.04
CA LYS A 198 -6.46 18.85 -11.72
C LYS A 198 -7.19 17.72 -10.98
N ILE A 199 -7.21 17.78 -9.65
CA ILE A 199 -7.88 16.79 -8.80
C ILE A 199 -9.38 16.86 -9.05
N ALA A 200 -9.99 15.74 -9.43
CA ALA A 200 -11.43 15.62 -9.62
C ALA A 200 -11.94 14.29 -9.09
N VAL A 201 -12.90 14.34 -8.16
CA VAL A 201 -13.66 13.17 -7.71
C VAL A 201 -14.73 12.86 -8.75
N ARG A 202 -14.72 11.63 -9.28
CA ARG A 202 -15.67 11.17 -10.32
C ARG A 202 -16.86 10.45 -9.74
N ASN A 203 -16.64 9.64 -8.72
CA ASN A 203 -17.69 8.84 -8.11
C ASN A 203 -17.31 8.43 -6.68
N VAL A 204 -18.28 8.43 -5.78
CA VAL A 204 -18.14 8.01 -4.39
C VAL A 204 -19.22 6.96 -4.10
N ARG A 205 -18.84 5.80 -3.56
CA ARG A 205 -19.77 4.71 -3.22
C ARG A 205 -19.40 4.12 -1.88
N ILE A 206 -20.39 3.87 -1.04
CA ILE A 206 -20.20 3.03 0.15
C ILE A 206 -19.87 1.59 -0.30
N ALA A 207 -18.65 1.15 0.01
CA ALA A 207 -18.04 -0.13 -0.31
C ALA A 207 -18.41 -1.23 0.67
N GLU A 208 -18.42 -0.89 1.95
CA GLU A 208 -18.73 -1.78 3.07
C GLU A 208 -19.20 -0.95 4.27
N TRP A 209 -20.14 -1.50 5.04
CA TRP A 209 -20.42 -1.02 6.39
C TRP A 209 -20.53 -2.22 7.32
N ARG A 210 -19.90 -2.16 8.49
CA ARG A 210 -19.94 -3.25 9.47
C ARG A 210 -19.87 -2.77 10.91
N PRO A 211 -20.58 -3.42 11.84
CA PRO A 211 -20.29 -3.29 13.26
C PRO A 211 -18.94 -3.94 13.58
N ALA A 212 -18.18 -3.31 14.47
CA ALA A 212 -16.84 -3.73 14.86
C ALA A 212 -16.63 -3.46 16.38
N GLY A 213 -17.14 -4.38 17.21
CA GLY A 213 -17.08 -4.22 18.66
C GLY A 213 -17.89 -3.01 19.15
N VAL A 214 -17.20 -2.05 19.77
CA VAL A 214 -17.76 -0.75 20.24
C VAL A 214 -17.82 0.31 19.14
N PHE A 215 -17.18 0.05 17.99
CA PHE A 215 -17.17 0.91 16.82
C PHE A 215 -17.96 0.31 15.66
N GLU A 216 -18.20 1.11 14.64
CA GLU A 216 -18.62 0.72 13.30
C GLU A 216 -17.58 1.22 12.31
N VAL A 217 -17.40 0.45 11.23
CA VAL A 217 -16.46 0.76 10.15
C VAL A 217 -17.24 0.97 8.87
N LEU A 218 -16.99 2.11 8.22
CA LEU A 218 -17.55 2.48 6.93
C LEU A 218 -16.41 2.61 5.92
N THR A 219 -16.40 1.76 4.91
CA THR A 219 -15.44 1.87 3.80
C THR A 219 -16.11 2.51 2.60
N VAL A 220 -15.45 3.51 2.04
CA VAL A 220 -15.89 4.29 0.89
C VAL A 220 -14.96 4.04 -0.28
N GLU A 221 -15.51 3.58 -1.40
CA GLU A 221 -14.81 3.60 -2.67
C GLU A 221 -14.87 5.01 -3.27
N VAL A 222 -13.70 5.56 -3.58
CA VAL A 222 -13.56 6.79 -4.35
C VAL A 222 -12.90 6.51 -5.69
N ASN A 223 -13.57 6.90 -6.77
CA ASN A 223 -12.98 6.97 -8.11
C ASN A 223 -12.65 8.43 -8.38
N ALA A 224 -11.38 8.74 -8.52
CA ALA A 224 -10.88 10.09 -8.73
C ALA A 224 -9.87 10.11 -9.88
N GLU A 225 -9.56 11.32 -10.33
CA GLU A 225 -8.46 11.55 -11.27
C GLU A 225 -7.65 12.77 -10.86
N MET A 226 -6.35 12.75 -11.16
CA MET A 226 -5.45 13.88 -10.94
C MET A 226 -4.22 13.74 -11.85
N ALA A 227 -3.47 14.83 -11.98
CA ALA A 227 -2.10 14.80 -12.47
C ALA A 227 -1.14 14.82 -11.27
N ASP A 228 -0.15 13.94 -11.28
CA ASP A 228 0.82 13.76 -10.21
C ASP A 228 2.25 13.75 -10.80
N TYR A 229 3.14 14.54 -10.22
CA TYR A 229 4.52 14.65 -10.66
C TYR A 229 5.41 15.22 -9.56
N ARG A 230 6.70 14.88 -9.62
CA ARG A 230 7.69 15.31 -8.64
C ARG A 230 8.29 16.65 -9.00
N VAL A 231 8.45 17.51 -8.01
CA VAL A 231 9.14 18.79 -8.13
C VAL A 231 10.23 18.93 -7.09
N SER A 232 11.25 19.74 -7.40
CA SER A 232 12.24 20.18 -6.43
C SER A 232 11.56 21.02 -5.34
N PRO A 233 11.81 20.73 -4.05
CA PRO A 233 11.30 21.54 -2.96
C PRO A 233 11.84 22.98 -3.01
N GLU A 234 13.07 23.19 -3.49
CA GLU A 234 13.77 24.49 -3.47
C GLU A 234 13.21 25.49 -4.49
N ASN A 235 13.06 25.08 -5.75
CA ASN A 235 12.72 25.98 -6.86
C ASN A 235 11.39 25.62 -7.55
N GLY A 236 10.78 24.48 -7.21
CA GLY A 236 9.54 24.00 -7.83
C GLY A 236 9.68 23.50 -9.26
N GLU A 237 10.91 23.34 -9.76
CA GLU A 237 11.16 22.75 -11.08
C GLU A 237 10.79 21.27 -11.08
N ARG A 238 10.26 20.79 -12.22
CA ARG A 238 9.86 19.40 -12.35
C ARG A 238 11.09 18.49 -12.40
N ILE A 239 11.14 17.52 -11.51
CA ILE A 239 12.16 16.47 -11.48
C ILE A 239 11.72 15.32 -12.39
N SER A 240 10.51 14.80 -12.17
CA SER A 240 10.01 13.64 -12.91
C SER A 240 8.48 13.57 -12.90
N GLY A 241 7.89 12.60 -13.59
CA GLY A 241 6.44 12.49 -13.76
C GLY A 241 5.85 13.24 -14.94
N HIS A 242 4.56 12.99 -15.20
CA HIS A 242 3.82 13.61 -16.28
C HIS A 242 2.62 14.42 -15.77
N ARG A 243 2.27 15.51 -16.46
CA ARG A 243 1.09 16.33 -16.16
C ARG A 243 -0.21 15.77 -16.76
N GLY A 244 -0.17 14.51 -17.18
CA GLY A 244 -1.32 13.77 -17.68
C GLY A 244 -2.30 13.51 -16.55
N VAL A 245 -3.59 13.60 -16.83
CA VAL A 245 -4.63 13.27 -15.84
C VAL A 245 -4.90 11.78 -15.90
N GLU A 246 -4.79 11.13 -14.76
CA GLU A 246 -4.94 9.68 -14.63
C GLU A 246 -6.03 9.34 -13.62
N SER A 247 -6.88 8.38 -13.99
CA SER A 247 -7.96 7.92 -13.11
C SER A 247 -7.50 6.75 -12.24
N PHE A 248 -7.90 6.76 -10.98
CA PHE A 248 -7.57 5.73 -10.00
C PHE A 248 -8.78 5.45 -9.11
N VAL A 249 -8.70 4.35 -8.35
CA VAL A 249 -9.70 4.00 -7.33
C VAL A 249 -8.98 3.67 -6.04
N GLU A 250 -9.50 4.21 -4.95
CA GLU A 250 -9.05 3.97 -3.58
C GLU A 250 -10.26 3.60 -2.72
N TYR A 251 -9.98 2.94 -1.61
CA TYR A 251 -10.93 2.59 -0.56
C TYR A 251 -10.47 3.26 0.72
N TRP A 252 -11.33 4.11 1.28
CA TRP A 252 -11.06 4.88 2.50
C TRP A 252 -11.97 4.34 3.60
N SER A 253 -11.38 3.80 4.67
CA SER A 253 -12.13 3.26 5.81
C SER A 253 -12.20 4.31 6.92
N PHE A 254 -13.40 4.50 7.45
CA PHE A 254 -13.69 5.39 8.56
C PHE A 254 -14.24 4.62 9.74
N ILE A 255 -13.94 5.09 10.95
CA ILE A 255 -14.36 4.48 12.20
C ILE A 255 -15.17 5.49 12.99
N ARG A 256 -16.30 5.05 13.54
CA ARG A 256 -17.17 5.84 14.41
C ARG A 256 -17.72 4.95 15.52
N ARG A 257 -18.03 5.50 16.68
CA ARG A 257 -18.62 4.76 17.80
C ARG A 257 -20.04 4.30 17.42
N ARG A 258 -20.41 3.10 17.85
CA ARG A 258 -21.73 2.55 17.54
C ARG A 258 -22.85 3.32 18.21
N ASN A 259 -24.03 3.21 17.60
CA ASN A 259 -25.30 3.75 18.09
C ASN A 259 -25.38 5.29 18.08
N LEU A 260 -24.43 5.98 17.45
CA LEU A 260 -24.57 7.41 17.14
C LEU A 260 -25.58 7.58 16.01
N GLN A 261 -26.46 8.59 16.13
CA GLN A 261 -27.30 9.03 15.02
C GLN A 261 -26.67 10.25 14.37
N SER A 262 -26.63 10.27 13.04
CA SER A 262 -26.06 11.40 12.28
C SER A 262 -26.79 12.71 12.56
N GLY A 263 -28.07 12.65 12.94
CA GLY A 263 -28.91 13.79 13.30
C GLY A 263 -28.65 14.39 14.68
N ASP A 264 -27.85 13.73 15.54
CA ASP A 264 -27.46 14.29 16.85
C ASP A 264 -26.26 15.26 16.72
N ARG A 265 -25.60 15.27 15.55
CA ARG A 265 -24.42 16.11 15.29
C ARG A 265 -24.84 17.55 14.99
N GLN A 266 -24.01 18.49 15.44
CA GLN A 266 -24.14 19.93 15.15
C GLN A 266 -23.20 20.41 14.03
N GLY A 267 -22.34 19.52 13.52
CA GLY A 267 -21.37 19.76 12.46
C GLY A 267 -20.72 18.45 12.02
N SER A 268 -19.76 18.52 11.10
CA SER A 268 -19.07 17.35 10.56
C SER A 268 -17.56 17.46 10.71
N LEU A 269 -16.92 16.44 11.29
CA LEU A 269 -15.45 16.42 11.38
C LEU A 269 -14.82 16.45 10.00
N LEU A 270 -15.41 15.73 9.05
CA LEU A 270 -14.96 15.68 7.66
C LEU A 270 -15.24 17.00 6.92
N GLY A 271 -16.27 17.73 7.35
CA GLY A 271 -16.60 19.08 6.90
C GLY A 271 -15.77 20.21 7.54
N GLY A 272 -14.93 19.91 8.53
CA GLY A 272 -14.10 20.91 9.24
C GLY A 272 -14.77 21.59 10.44
N GLU A 273 -15.87 21.02 10.93
CA GLU A 273 -16.67 21.56 12.05
C GLU A 273 -16.74 20.56 13.20
N CYS A 274 -16.84 21.07 14.43
CA CYS A 274 -16.97 20.21 15.60
C CYS A 274 -18.37 19.56 15.62
N PRO A 275 -18.48 18.22 15.59
CA PRO A 275 -19.77 17.53 15.62
C PRO A 275 -20.55 17.73 16.92
N ASN A 276 -19.88 18.13 18.01
CA ASN A 276 -20.52 18.34 19.31
C ASN A 276 -21.10 19.75 19.51
N CYS A 277 -20.54 20.78 18.88
CA CYS A 277 -20.98 22.18 19.09
C CYS A 277 -21.07 23.05 17.83
N GLY A 278 -20.74 22.52 16.66
CA GLY A 278 -20.82 23.21 15.37
C GLY A 278 -19.73 24.28 15.13
N SER A 279 -18.78 24.47 16.05
CA SER A 279 -17.70 25.46 15.84
C SER A 279 -16.73 24.99 14.75
N SER A 280 -16.22 25.92 13.94
CA SER A 280 -15.08 25.66 13.06
C SER A 280 -13.90 25.07 13.86
N ILE A 281 -13.25 24.04 13.32
CA ILE A 281 -12.15 23.40 14.02
C ILE A 281 -10.88 24.24 13.87
N GLU A 282 -10.41 24.75 14.99
CA GLU A 282 -9.04 25.24 15.15
C GLU A 282 -8.27 24.20 15.94
N LEU A 283 -7.20 23.67 15.34
CA LEU A 283 -6.43 22.59 15.95
C LEU A 283 -5.60 23.11 17.12
N ASN A 284 -5.70 22.41 18.25
CA ASN A 284 -4.77 22.54 19.36
C ASN A 284 -3.93 21.25 19.51
N GLN A 285 -2.87 21.35 20.30
CA GLN A 285 -1.94 20.23 20.52
C GLN A 285 -2.61 19.00 21.17
N PHE A 286 -3.79 19.15 21.78
CA PHE A 286 -4.50 18.06 22.46
C PHE A 286 -5.56 17.36 21.59
N SER A 287 -5.72 17.77 20.31
CA SER A 287 -6.79 17.27 19.43
C SER A 287 -8.20 17.43 20.01
N ARG A 288 -8.41 18.50 20.80
CA ARG A 288 -9.70 18.83 21.41
C ARG A 288 -10.32 20.06 20.75
N CYS A 289 -11.65 20.14 20.75
CA CYS A 289 -12.34 21.35 20.34
C CYS A 289 -12.05 22.51 21.30
N ASN A 290 -11.60 23.66 20.79
CA ASN A 290 -11.36 24.86 21.61
C ASN A 290 -12.63 25.43 22.28
N SER A 291 -13.82 25.11 21.75
CA SER A 291 -15.09 25.66 22.25
C SER A 291 -15.81 24.76 23.26
N CYS A 292 -15.79 23.45 23.07
CA CYS A 292 -16.54 22.50 23.92
C CYS A 292 -15.69 21.37 24.51
N ASP A 293 -14.37 21.38 24.30
CA ASP A 293 -13.40 20.38 24.78
C ASP A 293 -13.61 18.94 24.26
N ALA A 294 -14.50 18.73 23.29
CA ALA A 294 -14.72 17.43 22.67
C ALA A 294 -13.42 16.87 22.06
N VAL A 295 -13.08 15.62 22.40
CA VAL A 295 -11.96 14.88 21.78
C VAL A 295 -12.35 14.47 20.36
N LEU A 296 -11.90 15.25 19.38
CA LEU A 296 -12.42 15.23 18.00
C LEU A 296 -12.22 13.86 17.33
N ARG A 297 -10.98 13.37 17.34
CA ARG A 297 -10.56 12.15 16.64
C ARG A 297 -10.73 10.84 17.43
N SER A 298 -11.57 10.85 18.47
CA SER A 298 -11.88 9.65 19.28
C SER A 298 -12.85 8.68 18.58
N GLY A 299 -13.51 9.11 17.51
CA GLY A 299 -14.63 8.40 16.89
C GLY A 299 -15.94 8.47 17.69
N THR A 300 -15.95 9.14 18.85
CA THR A 300 -17.14 9.25 19.72
C THR A 300 -18.19 10.23 19.18
N TYR A 301 -17.83 11.13 18.29
CA TYR A 301 -18.74 12.16 17.79
C TYR A 301 -19.02 12.07 16.29
N ASP A 302 -18.06 11.58 15.50
CA ASP A 302 -18.22 11.46 14.05
C ASP A 302 -17.19 10.48 13.46
N TRP A 303 -17.23 10.30 12.14
CA TRP A 303 -16.33 9.46 11.37
C TRP A 303 -14.87 9.98 11.39
N VAL A 304 -13.94 9.08 11.72
CA VAL A 304 -12.49 9.32 11.70
C VAL A 304 -11.84 8.38 10.68
N LEU A 305 -11.05 8.93 9.75
CA LEU A 305 -10.33 8.19 8.72
C LEU A 305 -9.22 7.33 9.33
N SER A 306 -9.31 6.02 9.15
CA SER A 306 -8.36 5.04 9.71
C SER A 306 -7.51 4.34 8.66
N GLU A 307 -7.99 4.22 7.42
CA GLU A 307 -7.26 3.51 6.37
C GLU A 307 -7.46 4.18 5.00
N ILE A 308 -6.40 4.18 4.20
CA ILE A 308 -6.43 4.52 2.77
C ILE A 308 -5.73 3.39 2.03
N THR A 309 -6.50 2.61 1.27
CA THR A 309 -6.04 1.41 0.59
C THR A 309 -6.31 1.51 -0.90
N GLN A 310 -5.38 1.03 -1.73
CA GLN A 310 -5.57 0.99 -3.17
C GLN A 310 -6.54 -0.09 -3.59
N ALA A 311 -7.20 0.10 -4.73
CA ALA A 311 -8.11 -0.93 -5.26
C ALA A 311 -7.45 -2.30 -5.48
N SER A 312 -6.16 -2.32 -5.79
CA SER A 312 -5.39 -3.55 -6.02
C SER A 312 -4.93 -4.24 -4.72
N GLU A 313 -5.04 -3.57 -3.58
CA GLU A 313 -4.69 -4.09 -2.25
C GLU A 313 -5.94 -4.36 -1.39
N TRP A 314 -7.03 -3.65 -1.67
CA TRP A 314 -8.24 -3.71 -0.85
C TRP A 314 -8.86 -5.10 -0.85
N ARG A 315 -9.25 -5.55 0.34
CA ARG A 315 -9.91 -6.83 0.59
C ARG A 315 -11.15 -6.57 1.44
N ALA A 316 -12.24 -7.28 1.15
CA ALA A 316 -13.41 -7.24 2.02
C ALA A 316 -13.09 -7.88 3.39
N HIS A 317 -13.60 -7.26 4.45
CA HIS A 317 -13.33 -7.70 5.83
C HIS A 317 -13.76 -9.15 6.08
N GLN A 318 -12.97 -9.88 6.87
CA GLN A 318 -13.26 -11.27 7.25
C GLN A 318 -13.78 -11.33 8.69
N GLY A 319 -15.02 -11.81 8.87
CA GLY A 319 -15.68 -11.88 10.18
C GLY A 319 -15.07 -12.88 11.18
N ARG A 320 -14.00 -13.60 10.85
CA ARG A 320 -13.30 -14.52 11.77
C ARG A 320 -12.65 -13.75 12.92
N HIS A 321 -11.97 -12.65 12.61
CA HIS A 321 -11.24 -11.85 13.60
C HIS A 321 -12.20 -11.22 14.62
N ASP A 322 -13.41 -10.83 14.17
CA ASP A 322 -14.44 -10.26 15.03
C ASP A 322 -14.86 -11.20 16.17
N ARG A 323 -14.87 -12.52 15.94
CA ARG A 323 -15.25 -13.51 16.96
C ARG A 323 -14.22 -13.62 18.08
N GLN A 324 -12.93 -13.69 17.73
CA GLN A 324 -11.86 -13.77 18.73
C GLN A 324 -11.78 -12.49 19.57
N ALA A 325 -11.91 -11.33 18.91
CA ALA A 325 -11.99 -10.04 19.59
C ALA A 325 -13.21 -9.96 20.54
N ALA A 326 -14.36 -10.49 20.14
CA ALA A 326 -15.56 -10.52 20.98
C ALA A 326 -15.41 -11.43 22.21
N ASP A 327 -14.81 -12.61 22.05
CA ASP A 327 -14.54 -13.52 23.18
C ASP A 327 -13.55 -12.89 24.17
N TYR A 328 -12.46 -12.31 23.68
CA TYR A 328 -11.49 -11.61 24.49
C TYR A 328 -12.12 -10.45 25.27
N ARG A 329 -12.99 -9.66 24.62
CA ARG A 329 -13.74 -8.57 25.26
C ARG A 329 -14.62 -9.07 26.40
N LYS A 330 -15.33 -10.19 26.19
CA LYS A 330 -16.22 -10.78 27.20
C LYS A 330 -15.46 -11.29 28.42
N ARG A 331 -14.26 -11.86 28.23
CA ARG A 331 -13.51 -12.53 29.30
C ARG A 331 -12.55 -11.63 30.07
N TYR A 332 -11.89 -10.70 29.38
CA TYR A 332 -10.72 -10.02 29.93
C TYR A 332 -10.86 -8.50 29.99
N ASP A 333 -11.45 -7.88 28.97
CA ASP A 333 -11.47 -6.42 28.85
C ASP A 333 -12.72 -5.96 28.09
N PRO A 334 -13.81 -5.58 28.79
CA PRO A 334 -15.05 -5.11 28.16
C PRO A 334 -14.86 -3.92 27.20
N GLU A 335 -13.81 -3.12 27.42
CA GLU A 335 -13.50 -1.94 26.63
C GLU A 335 -12.51 -2.23 25.48
N PHE A 336 -12.14 -3.49 25.27
CA PHE A 336 -11.24 -3.87 24.19
C PHE A 336 -11.80 -3.49 22.81
N SER A 337 -10.97 -2.81 22.02
CA SER A 337 -11.24 -2.46 20.63
C SER A 337 -10.20 -3.10 19.72
N LEU A 338 -10.66 -3.90 18.75
CA LEU A 338 -9.81 -4.46 17.71
C LEU A 338 -9.27 -3.34 16.81
N GLN A 339 -10.09 -2.33 16.54
CA GLN A 339 -9.76 -1.17 15.72
C GLN A 339 -8.62 -0.36 16.35
N HIS A 340 -8.66 -0.18 17.68
CA HIS A 340 -7.58 0.48 18.41
C HIS A 340 -6.28 -0.33 18.33
N LEU A 341 -6.36 -1.66 18.52
CA LEU A 341 -5.20 -2.54 18.41
C LEU A 341 -4.56 -2.48 17.00
N GLU A 342 -5.37 -2.48 15.94
CA GLU A 342 -4.91 -2.42 14.55
C GLU A 342 -4.30 -1.05 14.22
N ASP A 343 -4.93 0.06 14.63
CA ASP A 343 -4.35 1.41 14.46
C ASP A 343 -3.07 1.57 15.28
N ARG A 344 -3.04 1.06 16.52
CA ARG A 344 -1.86 1.05 17.38
C ARG A 344 -0.70 0.29 16.74
N ALA A 345 -0.96 -0.86 16.13
CA ALA A 345 0.06 -1.61 15.41
C ALA A 345 0.56 -0.84 14.16
N ALA A 346 -0.31 -0.12 13.46
CA ALA A 346 0.10 0.77 12.36
C ALA A 346 1.01 1.90 12.84
N VAL A 347 0.66 2.56 13.95
CA VAL A 347 1.51 3.58 14.62
C VAL A 347 2.88 3.01 14.94
N ILE A 348 2.94 1.86 15.63
CA ILE A 348 4.19 1.20 16.00
C ILE A 348 5.03 0.87 14.76
N PHE A 349 4.40 0.37 13.70
CA PHE A 349 5.07 0.05 12.45
C PHE A 349 5.72 1.29 11.81
N TYR A 350 4.97 2.39 11.70
CA TYR A 350 5.50 3.62 11.13
C TYR A 350 6.53 4.29 12.05
N ARG A 351 6.38 4.24 13.37
CA ARG A 351 7.42 4.69 14.32
C ARG A 351 8.69 3.85 14.22
N LYS A 352 8.59 2.54 13.97
CA LYS A 352 9.73 1.69 13.65
C LYS A 352 10.38 2.12 12.33
N ALA A 353 9.60 2.36 11.28
CA ALA A 353 10.12 2.86 10.00
C ALA A 353 10.77 4.26 10.15
N ALA A 354 10.24 5.13 11.02
CA ALA A 354 10.85 6.41 11.36
C ALA A 354 12.19 6.24 12.10
N ALA A 355 12.26 5.29 13.03
CA ALA A 355 13.47 4.93 13.74
C ALA A 355 14.54 4.37 12.78
N ASP A 356 14.11 3.53 11.85
CA ASP A 356 14.93 3.07 10.74
C ASP A 356 15.40 4.27 9.93
N LEU A 357 14.53 5.14 9.40
CA LEU A 357 14.97 6.27 8.59
C LEU A 357 15.93 7.22 9.33
N ALA A 358 15.72 7.42 10.63
CA ALA A 358 16.54 8.28 11.48
C ALA A 358 17.87 7.66 11.94
N GLY A 359 18.01 6.33 11.91
CA GLY A 359 19.10 5.64 12.60
C GLY A 359 19.07 5.85 14.13
N SER A 360 17.89 6.12 14.71
CA SER A 360 17.71 6.39 16.15
C SER A 360 16.46 5.68 16.67
N LEU A 361 16.50 5.21 17.91
CA LEU A 361 15.35 4.60 18.57
C LEU A 361 14.25 5.58 18.98
N ASP A 362 14.56 6.87 19.03
CA ASP A 362 13.70 7.87 19.66
C ASP A 362 12.24 7.78 19.22
N PRO A 363 11.91 7.67 17.90
CA PRO A 363 10.51 7.59 17.48
C PRO A 363 9.73 6.39 18.05
N LEU A 364 10.41 5.28 18.37
CA LEU A 364 9.83 4.00 18.77
C LEU A 364 9.86 3.77 20.28
N ARG A 365 10.71 4.49 21.03
CA ARG A 365 11.07 4.19 22.42
C ARG A 365 9.88 4.05 23.37
N LYS A 366 8.85 4.90 23.21
CA LYS A 366 7.62 4.90 24.02
C LYS A 366 6.63 3.79 23.64
N MET A 367 6.84 3.11 22.52
CA MET A 367 5.90 2.13 21.96
C MET A 367 6.48 0.72 21.87
N ALA A 368 7.72 0.51 22.31
CA ALA A 368 8.39 -0.78 22.29
C ALA A 368 9.05 -1.08 23.64
N ALA A 369 8.91 -2.32 24.10
CA ALA A 369 9.47 -2.78 25.36
C ALA A 369 11.00 -2.54 25.41
N GLY A 370 11.53 -2.28 26.60
CA GLY A 370 12.96 -2.02 26.79
C GLY A 370 13.87 -3.10 26.19
N GLU A 371 13.52 -4.38 26.40
CA GLU A 371 14.25 -5.52 25.84
C GLU A 371 14.31 -5.50 24.30
N PHE A 372 13.20 -5.15 23.65
CA PHE A 372 13.15 -4.98 22.19
C PHE A 372 14.05 -3.80 21.77
N CYS A 373 13.93 -2.66 22.45
CA CYS A 373 14.73 -1.47 22.17
C CYS A 373 16.23 -1.78 22.26
N ASP A 374 16.68 -2.43 23.33
CA ASP A 374 18.09 -2.77 23.55
C ASP A 374 18.64 -3.66 22.42
N ALA A 375 17.88 -4.68 22.01
CA ALA A 375 18.25 -5.53 20.88
C ALA A 375 18.28 -4.74 19.56
N TYR A 376 17.27 -3.90 19.33
CA TYR A 376 17.07 -3.18 18.07
C TYR A 376 18.08 -2.05 17.83
N GLN A 377 18.52 -1.36 18.91
CA GLN A 377 19.43 -0.21 18.83
C GLN A 377 20.74 -0.53 18.11
N SER A 378 21.24 -1.76 18.28
CA SER A 378 22.50 -2.21 17.70
C SER A 378 22.45 -2.14 16.16
N GLY A 379 21.34 -2.58 15.54
CA GLY A 379 21.14 -2.58 14.10
C GLY A 379 20.97 -1.17 13.50
N LEU A 380 20.53 -0.20 14.31
CA LEU A 380 20.33 1.18 13.86
C LEU A 380 21.64 1.97 13.69
N ARG A 381 22.70 1.57 14.38
CA ARG A 381 24.00 2.29 14.43
C ARG A 381 25.09 1.69 13.54
N VAL A 382 24.74 0.69 12.72
CA VAL A 382 25.71 0.00 11.86
C VAL A 382 26.08 0.89 10.66
N ALA A 383 27.36 0.94 10.31
CA ALA A 383 27.82 1.55 9.07
C ALA A 383 27.24 0.80 7.86
N ASN A 384 26.79 1.50 6.82
CA ASN A 384 26.11 0.90 5.68
C ASN A 384 24.79 0.18 6.04
N ARG A 385 23.96 0.81 6.88
CA ARG A 385 22.70 0.23 7.36
C ARG A 385 21.70 0.08 6.22
N ARG A 386 21.12 -1.12 6.11
CA ARG A 386 20.01 -1.42 5.19
C ARG A 386 18.67 -1.25 5.89
N PHE A 387 17.73 -0.62 5.21
CA PHE A 387 16.37 -0.42 5.69
C PHE A 387 15.41 -0.23 4.52
N ASP A 388 14.13 -0.13 4.85
CA ASP A 388 13.05 -0.05 3.90
C ASP A 388 12.49 1.38 3.87
N ILE A 389 12.28 1.93 2.66
CA ILE A 389 11.59 3.21 2.44
C ILE A 389 10.33 3.01 1.59
N ASP A 390 9.54 4.07 1.42
CA ASP A 390 8.27 4.02 0.68
C ASP A 390 7.32 2.95 1.24
N CYS A 391 7.35 2.77 2.56
CA CYS A 391 6.56 1.77 3.28
C CYS A 391 5.05 2.04 3.09
N ALA A 392 4.38 1.15 2.36
CA ALA A 392 2.95 1.20 2.12
C ALA A 392 2.27 -0.01 2.79
N VAL A 393 1.54 0.23 3.87
CA VAL A 393 0.73 -0.79 4.55
C VAL A 393 -0.57 -0.96 3.78
N GLY A 394 -0.81 -2.18 3.29
CA GLY A 394 -2.05 -2.59 2.63
C GLY A 394 -3.08 -3.09 3.64
N SER A 395 -2.65 -3.73 4.74
CA SER A 395 -3.53 -4.10 5.87
C SER A 395 -2.76 -4.36 7.16
N VAL A 396 -3.50 -4.25 8.27
CA VAL A 396 -3.09 -4.66 9.61
C VAL A 396 -4.17 -5.56 10.19
N ASP A 397 -3.86 -6.85 10.33
CA ASP A 397 -4.84 -7.87 10.67
C ASP A 397 -4.45 -8.60 11.97
N CYS A 398 -5.26 -8.51 13.02
CA CYS A 398 -5.04 -9.33 14.22
C CYS A 398 -5.32 -10.82 13.92
N GLN A 399 -4.27 -11.64 14.00
CA GLN A 399 -4.35 -13.10 13.79
C GLN A 399 -4.85 -13.85 15.03
N GLY A 400 -4.69 -13.24 16.20
CA GLY A 400 -5.28 -13.72 17.44
C GLY A 400 -4.69 -13.09 18.70
N LEU A 401 -5.36 -13.37 19.82
CA LEU A 401 -5.05 -12.87 21.15
C LEU A 401 -4.72 -14.04 22.07
N ILE A 402 -3.63 -13.94 22.82
CA ILE A 402 -3.20 -14.96 23.78
C ILE A 402 -3.21 -14.31 25.16
N ALA A 403 -3.98 -14.86 26.10
CA ALA A 403 -4.08 -14.36 27.46
C ALA A 403 -3.35 -15.30 28.42
N ASP A 404 -2.17 -14.88 28.90
CA ASP A 404 -1.48 -15.54 30.01
C ASP A 404 -1.87 -14.86 31.35
N ALA A 405 -1.39 -15.37 32.48
CA ALA A 405 -1.79 -14.90 33.81
C ALA A 405 -1.46 -13.41 34.09
N GLU A 406 -0.28 -12.94 33.68
CA GLU A 406 0.19 -11.57 33.94
C GLU A 406 0.22 -10.69 32.68
N ARG A 407 0.28 -11.31 31.50
CA ARG A 407 0.52 -10.63 30.22
C ARG A 407 -0.39 -11.19 29.15
N HIS A 408 -0.95 -10.28 28.36
CA HIS A 408 -1.72 -10.62 27.18
C HIS A 408 -0.92 -10.22 25.93
N TYR A 409 -1.02 -11.03 24.88
CA TYR A 409 -0.31 -10.84 23.63
C TYR A 409 -1.28 -10.76 22.46
N ALA A 410 -0.97 -9.92 21.49
CA ALA A 410 -1.63 -9.86 20.20
C ALA A 410 -0.61 -10.20 19.12
N VAL A 411 -0.98 -11.15 18.25
CA VAL A 411 -0.21 -11.46 17.04
C VAL A 411 -0.87 -10.74 15.89
N VAL A 412 -0.17 -9.78 15.31
CA VAL A 412 -0.68 -8.91 14.25
C VAL A 412 0.10 -9.17 12.96
N GLU A 413 -0.61 -9.49 11.89
CA GLU A 413 -0.03 -9.60 10.54
C GLU A 413 -0.11 -8.22 9.88
N ILE A 414 1.04 -7.69 9.45
CA ILE A 414 1.12 -6.46 8.67
C ILE A 414 1.49 -6.85 7.25
N ARG A 415 0.62 -6.48 6.30
CA ARG A 415 0.87 -6.68 4.87
C ARG A 415 1.26 -5.36 4.26
N TRP A 416 2.43 -5.31 3.66
CA TRP A 416 3.02 -4.05 3.22
C TRP A 416 4.02 -4.25 2.08
N SER A 417 4.33 -3.16 1.37
CA SER A 417 5.50 -3.10 0.51
C SER A 417 6.47 -2.04 1.00
N ALA A 418 7.70 -2.20 0.54
CA ALA A 418 8.68 -1.15 0.58
C ALA A 418 9.80 -1.40 -0.42
N ARG A 419 10.64 -0.39 -0.58
CA ARG A 419 11.84 -0.44 -1.40
C ARG A 419 13.06 -0.46 -0.49
N PRO A 420 13.92 -1.50 -0.58
CA PRO A 420 15.11 -1.57 0.24
C PRO A 420 16.15 -0.54 -0.23
N VAL A 421 16.81 0.11 0.72
CA VAL A 421 17.90 1.05 0.53
C VAL A 421 19.05 0.74 1.50
N ALA A 422 20.22 1.29 1.22
CA ALA A 422 21.34 1.34 2.15
C ALA A 422 21.75 2.79 2.40
N MET A 423 22.08 3.12 3.65
CA MET A 423 22.68 4.43 4.00
C MET A 423 24.19 4.31 3.99
N GLY A 424 24.88 5.03 3.11
CA GLY A 424 26.34 5.11 3.07
C GLY A 424 26.96 5.71 4.34
N GLU A 425 28.28 5.60 4.49
CA GLU A 425 29.01 6.19 5.63
C GLU A 425 28.97 7.72 5.65
N ASP A 426 28.83 8.30 4.47
CA ASP A 426 28.64 9.70 4.12
C ASP A 426 27.21 10.22 4.40
N GLY A 427 26.29 9.33 4.80
CA GLY A 427 24.89 9.68 5.03
C GLY A 427 24.06 9.86 3.75
N GLU A 428 24.63 9.49 2.60
CA GLU A 428 23.89 9.42 1.33
C GLU A 428 23.13 8.10 1.20
N MET A 429 21.90 8.18 0.71
CA MET A 429 21.05 7.02 0.48
C MET A 429 21.35 6.41 -0.90
N SER A 430 21.53 5.09 -0.96
CA SER A 430 21.64 4.38 -2.23
C SER A 430 20.37 4.54 -3.08
N ALA A 431 20.50 4.32 -4.39
CA ALA A 431 19.33 4.15 -5.24
C ALA A 431 18.42 3.05 -4.66
N PRO A 432 17.09 3.27 -4.57
CA PRO A 432 16.22 2.27 -3.98
C PRO A 432 16.08 1.05 -4.88
N GLY A 433 16.08 -0.13 -4.26
CA GLY A 433 15.82 -1.39 -4.92
C GLY A 433 14.39 -1.48 -5.47
N HIS A 434 14.07 -2.66 -5.99
CA HIS A 434 12.72 -2.98 -6.45
C HIS A 434 11.74 -3.05 -5.27
N THR A 435 10.46 -2.85 -5.55
CA THR A 435 9.42 -2.94 -4.53
C THR A 435 9.21 -4.39 -4.10
N GLY A 436 9.55 -4.68 -2.84
CA GLY A 436 9.30 -5.96 -2.20
C GLY A 436 7.93 -6.01 -1.51
N LEU A 437 7.34 -7.20 -1.46
CA LEU A 437 6.09 -7.48 -0.77
C LEU A 437 6.34 -8.31 0.49
N TYR A 438 5.78 -7.88 1.62
CA TYR A 438 6.07 -8.46 2.93
C TYR A 438 4.79 -8.77 3.71
N HIS A 439 4.78 -9.94 4.34
CA HIS A 439 3.82 -10.31 5.38
C HIS A 439 4.60 -10.42 6.69
N SER A 440 4.63 -9.34 7.45
CA SER A 440 5.35 -9.28 8.73
C SER A 440 4.45 -9.70 9.88
N TRP A 441 5.04 -10.33 10.89
CA TRP A 441 4.39 -10.59 12.17
C TRP A 441 4.91 -9.63 13.22
N MET A 442 3.99 -8.84 13.79
CA MET A 442 4.23 -7.97 14.91
C MET A 442 3.61 -8.58 16.16
N ILE A 443 4.42 -8.77 17.18
CA ILE A 443 3.96 -9.28 18.47
C ILE A 443 3.86 -8.10 19.42
N LEU A 444 2.64 -7.83 19.87
CA LEU A 444 2.35 -6.81 20.86
C LEU A 444 2.02 -7.44 22.20
N MET A 445 2.40 -6.78 23.28
CA MET A 445 2.16 -7.21 24.65
C MET A 445 1.51 -6.08 25.45
N ARG A 446 0.63 -6.45 26.38
CA ARG A 446 0.16 -5.59 27.47
C ARG A 446 0.02 -6.40 28.75
N LEU A 447 0.02 -5.72 29.90
CA LEU A 447 -0.27 -6.36 31.18
C LEU A 447 -1.75 -6.81 31.22
N ALA A 448 -2.02 -7.92 31.91
CA ALA A 448 -3.39 -8.44 32.06
C ALA A 448 -4.33 -7.47 32.81
N THR A 449 -3.75 -6.54 33.57
CA THR A 449 -4.45 -5.46 34.28
C THR A 449 -4.81 -4.27 33.38
N ALA A 450 -4.20 -4.14 32.19
CA ALA A 450 -4.48 -3.06 31.27
C ALA A 450 -5.94 -3.13 30.77
N ARG A 451 -6.54 -1.98 30.49
CA ARG A 451 -7.93 -1.85 30.00
C ARG A 451 -7.97 -0.90 28.81
N GLY A 452 -8.88 -1.14 27.87
CA GLY A 452 -9.12 -0.20 26.77
C GLY A 452 -9.60 1.16 27.29
N ASN A 453 -9.15 2.25 26.65
CA ASN A 453 -9.58 3.61 26.98
C ASN A 453 -10.62 4.11 25.96
N GLN A 454 -11.86 4.29 26.41
CA GLN A 454 -12.96 4.76 25.57
C GLN A 454 -12.96 6.28 25.35
N GLU A 455 -12.30 7.05 26.22
CA GLU A 455 -12.31 8.52 26.15
C GLU A 455 -11.35 9.04 25.08
N THR A 456 -10.17 8.43 24.98
CA THR A 456 -9.18 8.76 23.94
C THR A 456 -9.52 8.07 22.60
N GLY A 457 -10.31 7.00 22.63
CA GLY A 457 -10.79 6.29 21.44
C GLY A 457 -9.63 5.67 20.65
N LEU A 458 -9.31 6.24 19.49
CA LEU A 458 -8.22 5.82 18.60
C LEU A 458 -6.97 6.71 18.72
N ALA A 459 -6.93 7.65 19.68
CA ALA A 459 -5.73 8.43 19.97
C ALA A 459 -4.77 7.57 20.81
N SER A 460 -3.74 7.04 20.15
CA SER A 460 -2.77 6.10 20.74
C SER A 460 -1.37 6.72 20.92
N THR A 461 -1.10 7.90 20.37
CA THR A 461 0.17 8.63 20.57
C THR A 461 0.19 9.51 21.82
N GLN A 462 -0.97 9.80 22.41
CA GLN A 462 -1.06 10.62 23.61
C GLN A 462 -0.70 9.81 24.86
N CYS A 463 -0.21 10.51 25.90
CA CYS A 463 0.06 9.86 27.17
C CYS A 463 -1.25 9.30 27.77
N PRO A 464 -1.32 7.99 28.05
CA PRO A 464 -2.55 7.38 28.55
C PRO A 464 -2.91 7.80 29.98
N ALA A 465 -1.94 8.33 30.75
CA ALA A 465 -2.16 8.77 32.13
C ALA A 465 -2.67 10.21 32.24
N CYS A 466 -2.10 11.16 31.47
CA CYS A 466 -2.45 12.58 31.58
C CYS A 466 -3.06 13.19 30.30
N GLY A 467 -3.13 12.45 29.20
CA GLY A 467 -3.65 12.94 27.91
C GLY A 467 -2.74 13.94 27.20
N ALA A 468 -1.50 14.14 27.68
CA ALA A 468 -0.56 15.04 27.03
C ALA A 468 -0.18 14.53 25.62
N PRO A 469 -0.01 15.42 24.65
CA PRO A 469 0.45 15.05 23.32
C PRO A 469 1.86 14.46 23.38
N GLU A 470 2.20 13.70 22.33
CA GLU A 470 3.55 13.19 22.14
C GLU A 470 4.56 14.36 22.06
N SER A 471 5.54 14.32 22.95
CA SER A 471 6.61 15.32 23.10
C SER A 471 7.98 14.65 22.93
N ASP A 472 9.05 15.08 23.63
CA ASP A 472 10.43 14.62 23.40
C ASP A 472 10.50 13.09 23.25
N LEU A 473 11.00 12.65 22.09
CA LEU A 473 11.04 11.24 21.71
C LEU A 473 12.25 10.51 22.32
N LYS A 474 13.13 11.22 23.04
CA LYS A 474 14.34 10.63 23.62
C LYS A 474 14.08 9.83 24.90
N SER A 475 12.95 10.06 25.56
CA SER A 475 12.53 9.39 26.79
C SER A 475 11.52 8.28 26.49
N ASP A 476 11.49 7.23 27.30
CA ASP A 476 10.38 6.27 27.37
C ASP A 476 9.22 6.74 28.27
N ALA A 477 9.45 7.79 29.04
CA ALA A 477 8.46 8.43 29.90
C ALA A 477 7.81 9.66 29.24
N CYS A 478 6.59 9.98 29.69
CA CYS A 478 5.91 11.22 29.35
C CYS A 478 6.62 12.42 30.01
N ASP A 479 6.91 13.48 29.24
CA ASP A 479 7.61 14.66 29.77
C ASP A 479 6.76 15.49 30.74
N TYR A 480 5.43 15.32 30.70
CA TYR A 480 4.49 16.09 31.50
C TYR A 480 4.22 15.45 32.86
N CYS A 481 3.97 14.14 32.89
CA CYS A 481 3.60 13.43 34.12
C CYS A 481 4.63 12.38 34.58
N GLY A 482 5.65 12.08 33.78
CA GLY A 482 6.67 11.08 34.10
C GLY A 482 6.24 9.62 33.90
N GLU A 483 5.02 9.37 33.41
CA GLU A 483 4.52 8.00 33.19
C GLU A 483 5.36 7.26 32.15
N VAL A 484 5.84 6.06 32.47
CA VAL A 484 6.61 5.21 31.55
C VAL A 484 5.66 4.47 30.61
N MET A 485 5.73 4.76 29.31
CA MET A 485 4.67 4.39 28.35
C MET A 485 4.90 3.06 27.64
N ASN A 486 6.10 2.50 27.73
CA ASN A 486 6.51 1.29 26.99
C ASN A 486 6.44 -0.01 27.80
N THR A 487 5.75 -0.01 28.95
CA THR A 487 5.69 -1.15 29.89
C THR A 487 4.57 -2.14 29.58
N GLY A 488 3.60 -1.75 28.76
CA GLY A 488 2.37 -2.51 28.55
C GLY A 488 1.30 -2.28 29.64
N LEU A 489 1.53 -1.36 30.59
CA LEU A 489 0.59 -1.08 31.69
C LEU A 489 -0.74 -0.50 31.18
N HIS A 490 -0.68 0.36 30.17
CA HIS A 490 -1.83 1.12 29.68
C HIS A 490 -2.31 0.67 28.29
N ASP A 491 -1.37 0.29 27.42
CA ASP A 491 -1.68 -0.05 26.04
C ASP A 491 -0.71 -1.11 25.49
N TRP A 492 -0.94 -1.56 24.26
CA TRP A 492 -0.12 -2.52 23.55
C TRP A 492 1.24 -1.93 23.16
N VAL A 493 2.31 -2.65 23.49
CA VAL A 493 3.70 -2.30 23.19
C VAL A 493 4.39 -3.40 22.38
N LEU A 494 5.30 -3.01 21.50
CA LEU A 494 6.07 -3.94 20.67
C LEU A 494 7.04 -4.77 21.51
N VAL A 495 7.00 -6.09 21.35
CA VAL A 495 7.99 -7.01 21.96
C VAL A 495 8.78 -7.79 20.92
N GLU A 496 8.20 -8.09 19.76
CA GLU A 496 8.91 -8.75 18.65
C GLU A 496 8.39 -8.28 17.29
N PHE A 497 9.27 -8.25 16.30
CA PHE A 497 8.92 -7.97 14.90
C PHE A 497 9.66 -8.91 13.95
N HIS A 498 8.89 -9.69 13.19
CA HIS A 498 9.39 -10.66 12.22
C HIS A 498 9.05 -10.17 10.81
N LYS A 499 10.07 -9.89 9.97
CA LYS A 499 9.86 -9.36 8.60
C LYS A 499 9.13 -10.34 7.67
N SER A 500 9.16 -11.63 7.99
CA SER A 500 8.36 -12.66 7.32
C SER A 500 7.65 -13.54 8.35
N ARG A 501 6.37 -13.82 8.10
CA ARG A 501 5.59 -14.81 8.86
C ARG A 501 6.21 -16.21 8.85
N GLU A 502 6.95 -16.55 7.80
CA GLU A 502 7.58 -17.87 7.68
C GLU A 502 8.96 -17.93 8.34
N ALA A 503 9.38 -16.86 9.03
CA ALA A 503 10.58 -16.87 9.85
C ALA A 503 10.51 -17.98 10.91
N SER A 504 11.63 -18.66 11.13
CA SER A 504 11.72 -19.75 12.10
C SER A 504 11.33 -19.29 13.51
N GLU A 505 11.67 -18.04 13.82
CA GLU A 505 11.39 -17.32 15.05
C GLU A 505 9.88 -17.12 15.28
N ALA A 506 9.07 -17.03 14.22
CA ALA A 506 7.61 -16.91 14.31
C ALA A 506 6.89 -18.24 14.63
N THR A 507 7.58 -19.38 14.56
CA THR A 507 6.99 -20.72 14.74
C THR A 507 6.43 -20.93 16.14
N GLN A 508 7.06 -20.34 17.17
CA GLN A 508 6.56 -20.42 18.54
C GLN A 508 5.18 -19.74 18.66
N TRP A 509 5.00 -18.57 18.07
CA TRP A 509 3.75 -17.82 18.09
C TRP A 509 2.63 -18.53 17.31
N LYS A 510 2.95 -19.15 16.17
CA LYS A 510 2.01 -20.02 15.43
C LYS A 510 1.42 -21.11 16.32
N ARG A 511 2.28 -21.77 17.10
CA ARG A 511 1.88 -22.83 18.03
C ARG A 511 1.00 -22.30 19.17
N ARG A 512 1.42 -21.21 19.82
CA ARG A 512 0.66 -20.59 20.91
C ARG A 512 -0.73 -20.12 20.47
N LEU A 513 -0.85 -19.54 19.27
CA LEU A 513 -2.14 -19.17 18.69
C LEU A 513 -3.04 -20.39 18.49
N HIS A 514 -2.48 -21.50 17.99
CA HIS A 514 -3.24 -22.73 17.79
C HIS A 514 -3.75 -23.31 19.13
N GLU A 515 -2.89 -23.37 20.15
CA GLU A 515 -3.25 -23.84 21.50
C GLU A 515 -4.33 -22.95 22.14
N SER A 516 -4.20 -21.62 22.01
CA SER A 516 -5.18 -20.66 22.50
C SER A 516 -6.52 -20.77 21.78
N ALA A 517 -6.52 -20.95 20.45
CA ALA A 517 -7.76 -21.15 19.69
C ALA A 517 -8.50 -22.43 20.09
N GLN A 518 -7.76 -23.52 20.38
CA GLN A 518 -8.34 -24.78 20.86
C GLN A 518 -8.95 -24.65 22.26
N SER A 519 -8.31 -23.93 23.18
CA SER A 519 -8.84 -23.75 24.54
C SER A 519 -10.14 -22.94 24.55
N VAL A 520 -10.21 -21.89 23.71
CA VAL A 520 -11.44 -21.11 23.51
C VAL A 520 -12.54 -22.01 22.92
N ALA A 521 -12.25 -22.79 21.88
CA ALA A 521 -13.22 -23.70 21.27
C ALA A 521 -13.78 -24.72 22.27
N TRP A 522 -12.95 -25.29 23.15
CA TRP A 522 -13.40 -26.19 24.22
C TRP A 522 -14.34 -25.47 25.21
N SER A 523 -13.94 -24.31 25.72
CA SER A 523 -14.75 -23.56 26.69
C SER A 523 -16.13 -23.17 26.15
N VAL A 524 -16.23 -22.80 24.86
CA VAL A 524 -17.51 -22.47 24.21
C VAL A 524 -18.36 -23.72 23.97
N ALA A 525 -17.73 -24.84 23.59
CA ALA A 525 -18.42 -26.14 23.43
C ALA A 525 -19.00 -26.66 24.76
N ALA A 526 -18.39 -26.33 25.90
CA ALA A 526 -18.91 -26.66 27.22
C ALA A 526 -20.10 -25.78 27.65
N GLU A 527 -20.26 -24.58 27.08
CA GLU A 527 -21.35 -23.65 27.41
C GLU A 527 -22.60 -23.81 26.52
N THR A 528 -22.54 -24.54 25.39
CA THR A 528 -23.70 -24.67 24.47
C THR A 528 -23.86 -26.08 23.88
N GLU A 529 -24.76 -26.89 24.47
CA GLU A 529 -25.19 -28.20 23.92
C GLU A 529 -25.94 -28.06 22.56
N GLN A 530 -26.34 -26.85 22.16
CA GLN A 530 -27.31 -26.62 21.08
C GLN A 530 -26.84 -25.79 19.87
N THR A 531 -25.55 -25.51 19.71
CA THR A 531 -25.05 -24.89 18.46
C THR A 531 -23.80 -25.58 17.93
N ARG A 532 -23.92 -26.86 17.55
CA ARG A 532 -22.99 -27.50 16.62
C ARG A 532 -23.17 -26.94 15.20
N ILE A 533 -22.79 -25.70 14.98
CA ILE A 533 -22.32 -25.27 13.66
C ILE A 533 -20.81 -25.17 13.82
N ALA A 534 -20.12 -26.24 13.45
CA ALA A 534 -18.67 -26.21 13.29
C ALA A 534 -18.34 -25.03 12.38
N ALA A 535 -17.72 -24.00 12.94
CA ALA A 535 -17.11 -22.96 12.14
C ALA A 535 -16.08 -23.66 11.23
N PRO A 536 -16.08 -23.42 9.91
CA PRO A 536 -15.00 -23.93 9.08
C PRO A 536 -13.71 -23.29 9.61
N VAL A 537 -12.82 -24.10 10.16
CA VAL A 537 -11.54 -23.66 10.74
C VAL A 537 -10.55 -23.23 9.64
N ASP A 538 -10.82 -23.59 8.38
CA ASP A 538 -10.00 -23.25 7.22
C ASP A 538 -10.85 -22.63 6.10
N THR A 539 -11.22 -21.36 6.23
CA THR A 539 -11.49 -20.54 5.05
C THR A 539 -10.15 -20.03 4.55
N ALA A 540 -9.81 -20.27 3.29
CA ALA A 540 -8.57 -19.80 2.69
C ALA A 540 -8.33 -18.30 2.93
N PRO A 541 -7.07 -17.87 3.04
CA PRO A 541 -6.75 -16.46 3.21
C PRO A 541 -7.34 -15.67 2.04
N VAL A 542 -8.05 -14.58 2.32
CA VAL A 542 -8.44 -13.63 1.28
C VAL A 542 -7.20 -12.87 0.85
N VAL A 543 -6.91 -12.97 -0.44
CA VAL A 543 -5.71 -12.45 -1.09
C VAL A 543 -6.10 -11.24 -1.94
N SER A 544 -5.30 -10.17 -1.92
CA SER A 544 -5.55 -9.01 -2.76
C SER A 544 -5.20 -9.28 -4.23
N PRO A 545 -5.66 -8.46 -5.19
CA PRO A 545 -5.21 -8.54 -6.57
C PRO A 545 -3.68 -8.48 -6.74
N VAL A 546 -3.00 -7.58 -6.03
CA VAL A 546 -1.53 -7.44 -6.05
C VAL A 546 -0.86 -8.71 -5.56
N GLU A 547 -1.29 -9.22 -4.41
CA GLU A 547 -0.72 -10.43 -3.85
C GLU A 547 -0.92 -11.59 -4.83
N SER A 548 -2.14 -11.82 -5.28
CA SER A 548 -2.47 -12.92 -6.20
C SER A 548 -1.64 -12.87 -7.48
N LEU A 549 -1.37 -11.68 -8.03
CA LEU A 549 -0.51 -11.54 -9.20
C LEU A 549 0.97 -11.84 -8.88
N ALA A 550 1.50 -11.30 -7.79
CA ALA A 550 2.87 -11.58 -7.36
C ALA A 550 3.10 -13.09 -7.14
N TRP A 551 2.08 -13.76 -6.62
CA TRP A 551 2.03 -15.20 -6.47
C TRP A 551 1.99 -15.96 -7.80
N VAL A 552 1.14 -15.54 -8.74
CA VAL A 552 1.09 -16.11 -10.10
C VAL A 552 2.47 -16.02 -10.76
N ILE A 553 3.12 -14.85 -10.67
CA ILE A 553 4.46 -14.62 -11.21
C ILE A 553 5.46 -15.59 -10.58
N ARG A 554 5.44 -15.73 -9.24
CA ARG A 554 6.33 -16.67 -8.53
C ARG A 554 6.16 -18.12 -8.98
N VAL A 555 4.91 -18.59 -9.11
CA VAL A 555 4.61 -19.98 -9.52
C VAL A 555 5.05 -20.23 -10.97
N LEU A 556 4.81 -19.27 -11.87
CA LEU A 556 5.21 -19.41 -13.27
C LEU A 556 6.73 -19.26 -13.46
N ALA A 557 7.39 -18.48 -12.61
CA ALA A 557 8.83 -18.28 -12.64
C ALA A 557 9.65 -19.41 -11.97
N GLU A 558 8.99 -20.43 -11.39
CA GLU A 558 9.67 -21.57 -10.76
C GLU A 558 10.56 -22.35 -11.76
N ASP A 559 10.18 -22.37 -13.04
CA ASP A 559 10.95 -22.95 -14.14
C ASP A 559 12.00 -21.97 -14.76
N ALA A 560 12.29 -20.88 -14.05
CA ALA A 560 13.33 -19.87 -14.31
C ALA A 560 13.19 -18.98 -15.55
N VAL A 561 12.25 -19.23 -16.49
CA VAL A 561 12.00 -18.34 -17.64
C VAL A 561 10.51 -18.24 -17.96
N LEU A 562 9.92 -17.06 -17.76
CA LEU A 562 8.58 -16.73 -18.24
C LEU A 562 8.60 -16.56 -19.77
N ASP A 563 7.73 -17.27 -20.48
CA ASP A 563 7.55 -17.12 -21.92
C ASP A 563 6.81 -15.80 -22.27
N GLU A 564 6.88 -15.33 -23.53
CA GLU A 564 6.24 -14.05 -23.90
C GLU A 564 4.71 -14.08 -23.78
N THR A 565 4.09 -15.26 -23.92
CA THR A 565 2.64 -15.42 -23.71
C THR A 565 2.29 -15.27 -22.24
N GLU A 566 3.10 -15.81 -21.33
CA GLU A 566 2.93 -15.68 -19.88
C GLU A 566 3.12 -14.22 -19.45
N ARG A 567 4.15 -13.56 -19.96
CA ARG A 567 4.39 -12.13 -19.73
C ARG A 567 3.22 -11.27 -20.20
N GLU A 568 2.71 -11.52 -21.39
CA GLU A 568 1.54 -10.81 -21.91
C GLU A 568 0.30 -11.03 -21.04
N ALA A 569 0.04 -12.29 -20.65
CA ALA A 569 -1.10 -12.61 -19.79
C ALA A 569 -0.98 -11.96 -18.40
N ILE A 570 0.23 -11.91 -17.83
CA ILE A 570 0.54 -11.21 -16.58
C ILE A 570 0.29 -9.69 -16.71
N ARG A 571 0.74 -9.05 -17.80
CA ARG A 571 0.48 -7.62 -18.07
C ARG A 571 -1.01 -7.33 -18.24
N GLN A 572 -1.75 -8.21 -18.92
CA GLN A 572 -3.20 -8.09 -19.07
C GLN A 572 -3.91 -8.19 -17.73
N LEU A 573 -3.54 -9.18 -16.91
CA LEU A 573 -4.11 -9.36 -15.57
C LEU A 573 -3.81 -8.16 -14.66
N ALA A 574 -2.58 -7.64 -14.70
CA ALA A 574 -2.18 -6.42 -14.01
C ALA A 574 -3.03 -5.21 -14.41
N SER A 575 -3.16 -4.96 -15.72
CA SER A 575 -3.94 -3.84 -16.27
C SER A 575 -5.45 -3.95 -15.94
N LYS A 576 -6.00 -5.17 -15.96
CA LYS A 576 -7.38 -5.43 -15.52
C LYS A 576 -7.56 -5.07 -14.04
N ASN A 577 -6.55 -5.32 -13.21
CA ASN A 577 -6.60 -5.11 -11.77
C ASN A 577 -5.97 -3.79 -11.30
N ARG A 578 -5.60 -2.90 -12.22
CA ARG A 578 -4.98 -1.58 -11.94
C ARG A 578 -3.68 -1.67 -11.14
N ILE A 579 -2.93 -2.74 -11.35
CA ILE A 579 -1.59 -2.93 -10.79
C ILE A 579 -0.60 -2.24 -11.73
N SER A 580 0.39 -1.54 -11.16
CA SER A 580 1.41 -0.85 -11.96
C SER A 580 2.14 -1.80 -12.91
N GLU A 581 2.22 -1.45 -14.19
CA GLU A 581 2.96 -2.23 -15.19
C GLU A 581 4.45 -2.28 -14.86
N ASP A 582 5.02 -1.18 -14.36
CA ASP A 582 6.41 -1.12 -13.94
C ASP A 582 6.69 -2.06 -12.77
N LEU A 583 5.84 -2.07 -11.74
CA LEU A 583 5.95 -2.99 -10.62
C LEU A 583 5.96 -4.46 -11.08
N VAL A 584 5.05 -4.78 -12.00
CA VAL A 584 4.92 -6.12 -12.56
C VAL A 584 6.12 -6.48 -13.42
N GLN A 585 6.66 -5.52 -14.18
CA GLN A 585 7.87 -5.70 -14.95
C GLN A 585 9.10 -5.91 -14.06
N GLN A 586 9.21 -5.17 -12.95
CA GLN A 586 10.23 -5.39 -11.93
C GLN A 586 10.13 -6.82 -11.37
N TRP A 587 8.93 -7.28 -10.98
CA TRP A 587 8.72 -8.63 -10.48
C TRP A 587 9.04 -9.71 -11.53
N MET A 588 8.67 -9.51 -12.80
CA MET A 588 8.99 -10.45 -13.88
C MET A 588 10.50 -10.49 -14.19
N ASN A 589 11.22 -9.39 -13.98
CA ASN A 589 12.66 -9.30 -14.23
C ASN A 589 13.50 -9.82 -13.05
N HIS A 590 13.00 -9.62 -11.83
CA HIS A 590 13.65 -9.95 -10.57
C HIS A 590 12.94 -11.10 -9.84
N ALA A 591 12.32 -12.02 -10.58
CA ALA A 591 11.64 -13.20 -10.02
C ALA A 591 12.62 -14.22 -9.42
N GLN A 592 13.54 -13.80 -8.56
CA GLN A 592 14.29 -14.68 -7.69
C GLN A 592 13.36 -15.09 -6.52
N PRO A 593 13.25 -16.39 -6.18
CA PRO A 593 12.32 -16.89 -5.16
C PRO A 593 12.45 -16.26 -3.76
N SER A 594 13.56 -15.57 -3.47
CA SER A 594 13.85 -14.88 -2.22
C SER A 594 13.30 -13.45 -2.12
N GLU A 595 12.83 -12.85 -3.22
CA GLU A 595 12.41 -11.43 -3.29
C GLU A 595 10.91 -11.25 -3.57
N LEU A 596 10.23 -12.31 -4.02
CA LEU A 596 8.76 -12.36 -4.16
C LEU A 596 8.14 -13.08 -2.96
N LEU A 597 6.93 -12.64 -2.54
CA LEU A 597 6.14 -13.17 -1.43
C LEU A 597 6.42 -14.66 -1.16
N SER A 598 7.05 -14.95 -0.03
CA SER A 598 7.36 -16.30 0.43
C SER A 598 6.13 -16.92 1.06
N VAL A 599 5.09 -17.15 0.29
CA VAL A 599 3.94 -17.83 0.86
C VAL A 599 3.99 -19.29 0.45
N GLN A 600 4.11 -20.14 1.46
CA GLN A 600 3.96 -21.57 1.29
C GLN A 600 2.46 -21.83 1.16
N LEU A 601 2.00 -22.35 0.02
CA LEU A 601 0.62 -22.83 -0.14
C LEU A 601 0.46 -24.13 0.67
N PRO A 602 -0.31 -24.16 1.77
CA PRO A 602 -0.61 -25.41 2.45
C PRO A 602 -1.66 -26.21 1.67
N ASP A 603 -1.65 -27.54 1.85
CA ASP A 603 -2.65 -28.54 1.48
C ASP A 603 -3.33 -28.45 0.07
N LYS A 604 -4.31 -29.33 -0.19
CA LYS A 604 -5.03 -29.39 -1.48
C LYS A 604 -6.28 -28.51 -1.49
N ALA A 605 -6.85 -28.20 -0.32
CA ALA A 605 -8.05 -27.38 -0.19
C ALA A 605 -7.73 -25.90 -0.44
N SER A 606 -6.65 -25.40 0.17
CA SER A 606 -6.18 -24.03 0.01
C SER A 606 -5.77 -23.73 -1.44
N ARG A 607 -5.25 -24.72 -2.17
CA ARG A 607 -4.96 -24.62 -3.62
C ARG A 607 -6.22 -24.38 -4.48
N LYS A 608 -7.36 -25.00 -4.13
CA LYS A 608 -8.62 -24.81 -4.85
C LYS A 608 -9.21 -23.43 -4.61
N ASP A 609 -9.19 -22.99 -3.36
CA ASP A 609 -9.67 -21.66 -3.00
C ASP A 609 -8.78 -20.58 -3.62
N TRP A 610 -7.47 -20.77 -3.62
CA TRP A 610 -6.51 -19.91 -4.30
C TRP A 610 -6.79 -19.76 -5.80
N LEU A 611 -7.03 -20.88 -6.51
CA LEU A 611 -7.40 -20.82 -7.92
C LEU A 611 -8.72 -20.05 -8.10
N GLY A 612 -9.63 -20.16 -7.12
CA GLY A 612 -10.84 -19.35 -7.03
C GLY A 612 -10.58 -17.85 -7.03
N GLU A 613 -9.57 -17.39 -6.28
CA GLU A 613 -9.18 -15.98 -6.17
C GLU A 613 -8.49 -15.49 -7.44
N VAL A 614 -7.54 -16.25 -7.99
CA VAL A 614 -6.87 -15.90 -9.27
C VAL A 614 -7.88 -15.82 -10.41
N VAL A 615 -8.85 -16.75 -10.44
CA VAL A 615 -9.95 -16.73 -11.42
C VAL A 615 -10.86 -15.52 -11.21
N GLU A 616 -11.10 -15.08 -9.97
CA GLU A 616 -11.90 -13.87 -9.69
C GLU A 616 -11.22 -12.60 -10.22
N ILE A 617 -9.91 -12.51 -10.07
CA ILE A 617 -9.05 -11.42 -10.58
C ILE A 617 -9.00 -11.42 -12.12
N ALA A 618 -8.99 -12.60 -12.75
CA ALA A 618 -9.12 -12.71 -14.21
C ALA A 618 -10.53 -12.31 -14.70
N LEU A 619 -11.57 -12.68 -13.94
CA LEU A 619 -12.98 -12.41 -14.25
C LEU A 619 -13.46 -11.01 -13.84
N VAL A 620 -12.58 -10.03 -13.60
CA VAL A 620 -12.95 -8.65 -13.23
C VAL A 620 -13.86 -7.99 -14.28
N ASP A 621 -13.72 -8.35 -15.55
CA ASP A 621 -14.58 -7.90 -16.66
C ASP A 621 -15.65 -8.93 -17.08
N ASN A 622 -15.82 -10.00 -16.28
CA ASN A 622 -16.65 -11.18 -16.53
C ASN A 622 -16.24 -11.97 -17.79
N GLN A 623 -15.00 -11.81 -18.27
CA GLN A 623 -14.44 -12.55 -19.40
C GLN A 623 -13.06 -13.12 -19.05
N VAL A 624 -12.66 -14.19 -19.73
CA VAL A 624 -11.30 -14.74 -19.65
C VAL A 624 -10.83 -14.94 -21.08
N ASP A 625 -9.80 -14.21 -21.48
CA ASP A 625 -9.23 -14.27 -22.83
C ASP A 625 -8.33 -15.51 -23.04
N ASP A 626 -7.83 -15.69 -24.26
CA ASP A 626 -7.06 -16.89 -24.61
C ASP A 626 -5.69 -16.95 -23.92
N ALA A 627 -5.07 -15.79 -23.66
CA ALA A 627 -3.78 -15.72 -22.96
C ALA A 627 -3.96 -16.05 -21.47
N GLU A 628 -4.97 -15.48 -20.83
CA GLU A 628 -5.37 -15.80 -19.45
C GLU A 628 -5.78 -17.28 -19.31
N ARG A 629 -6.51 -17.84 -20.28
CA ARG A 629 -6.86 -19.28 -20.27
C ARG A 629 -5.63 -20.16 -20.34
N LYS A 630 -4.62 -19.81 -21.14
CA LYS A 630 -3.36 -20.55 -21.23
C LYS A 630 -2.62 -20.49 -19.89
N MET A 631 -2.49 -19.29 -19.32
CA MET A 631 -1.88 -19.07 -18.02
C MET A 631 -2.58 -19.89 -16.91
N LEU A 632 -3.91 -19.80 -16.80
CA LEU A 632 -4.70 -20.55 -15.82
C LEU A 632 -4.56 -22.07 -15.98
N ARG A 633 -4.34 -22.59 -17.21
CA ARG A 633 -4.04 -24.01 -17.43
C ARG A 633 -2.67 -24.41 -16.88
N GLN A 634 -1.65 -23.60 -17.15
CA GLN A 634 -0.29 -23.86 -16.66
C GLN A 634 -0.26 -23.81 -15.13
N LEU A 635 -0.89 -22.78 -14.56
CA LEU A 635 -1.09 -22.59 -13.14
C LEU A 635 -1.84 -23.76 -12.47
N ALA A 636 -2.90 -24.26 -13.10
CA ALA A 636 -3.60 -25.44 -12.60
C ALA A 636 -2.71 -26.69 -12.65
N THR A 637 -1.86 -26.82 -13.68
CA THR A 637 -0.95 -27.96 -13.84
C THR A 637 0.13 -27.95 -12.76
N SER A 638 0.76 -26.80 -12.47
CA SER A 638 1.74 -26.68 -11.38
C SER A 638 1.14 -26.96 -10.01
N LEU A 639 -0.15 -26.62 -9.83
CA LEU A 639 -0.90 -26.97 -8.64
C LEU A 639 -1.47 -28.41 -8.61
N GLY A 640 -1.23 -29.25 -9.62
CA GLY A 640 -1.74 -30.62 -9.67
C GLY A 640 -3.28 -30.70 -9.79
N MET A 641 -3.88 -29.74 -10.48
CA MET A 641 -5.32 -29.61 -10.73
C MET A 641 -5.66 -29.78 -12.22
N SER A 642 -6.89 -30.20 -12.52
CA SER A 642 -7.33 -30.38 -13.90
C SER A 642 -7.93 -29.10 -14.50
N TRP A 643 -7.88 -28.95 -15.83
CA TRP A 643 -8.59 -27.85 -16.52
C TRP A 643 -10.12 -27.88 -16.30
N TYR A 644 -10.67 -29.06 -15.98
CA TYR A 644 -12.07 -29.18 -15.62
C TYR A 644 -12.39 -28.44 -14.32
N ASP A 645 -11.53 -28.56 -13.30
CA ASP A 645 -11.68 -27.85 -12.02
C ASP A 645 -11.69 -26.33 -12.24
N VAL A 646 -10.77 -25.81 -13.07
CA VAL A 646 -10.68 -24.38 -13.41
C VAL A 646 -11.95 -23.90 -14.11
N ASN A 647 -12.43 -24.62 -15.13
CA ASN A 647 -13.66 -24.25 -15.85
C ASN A 647 -14.89 -24.26 -14.95
N LEU A 648 -14.97 -25.18 -14.00
CA LEU A 648 -16.06 -25.22 -13.05
C LEU A 648 -16.07 -23.97 -12.16
N VAL A 649 -14.90 -23.55 -11.67
CA VAL A 649 -14.73 -22.32 -10.90
C VAL A 649 -15.11 -21.08 -11.73
N ILE A 650 -14.63 -20.99 -12.97
CA ILE A 650 -14.98 -19.90 -13.91
C ILE A 650 -16.50 -19.80 -14.06
N ARG A 651 -17.16 -20.90 -14.45
CA ARG A 651 -18.61 -20.92 -14.67
C ARG A 651 -19.40 -20.56 -13.42
N LYS A 652 -19.00 -21.08 -12.26
CA LYS A 652 -19.65 -20.80 -10.97
C LYS A 652 -19.58 -19.32 -10.60
N LYS A 653 -18.43 -18.67 -10.83
CA LYS A 653 -18.24 -17.23 -10.55
C LYS A 653 -19.01 -16.35 -11.54
N GLN A 654 -18.96 -16.64 -12.84
CA GLN A 654 -19.75 -15.93 -13.87
C GLN A 654 -21.26 -15.99 -13.59
N PHE A 655 -21.76 -17.15 -13.15
CA PHE A 655 -23.16 -17.31 -12.75
C PHE A 655 -23.53 -16.43 -11.55
N ARG A 656 -22.69 -16.42 -10.50
CA ARG A 656 -22.89 -15.57 -9.30
C ARG A 656 -22.88 -14.08 -9.66
N GLN A 657 -21.94 -13.64 -10.50
CA GLN A 657 -21.86 -12.23 -10.94
C GLN A 657 -23.08 -11.83 -11.78
N SER A 658 -23.55 -12.71 -12.66
CA SER A 658 -24.76 -12.47 -13.46
C SER A 658 -26.02 -12.39 -12.59
N ALA A 659 -26.14 -13.25 -11.57
CA ALA A 659 -27.23 -13.21 -10.59
C ALA A 659 -27.21 -11.91 -9.77
N ALA A 660 -26.04 -11.45 -9.34
CA ALA A 660 -25.87 -10.19 -8.61
C ALA A 660 -26.20 -8.95 -9.47
N ALA A 661 -25.80 -8.95 -10.75
CA ALA A 661 -26.11 -7.88 -11.70
C ALA A 661 -27.63 -7.77 -11.96
N ASN A 662 -28.33 -8.90 -12.08
CA ASN A 662 -29.78 -8.91 -12.27
C ASN A 662 -30.55 -8.46 -11.01
N SER A 663 -29.96 -8.62 -9.82
CA SER A 663 -30.55 -8.15 -8.55
C SER A 663 -30.33 -6.65 -8.26
N THR A 664 -29.46 -5.98 -9.02
CA THR A 664 -29.15 -4.54 -8.87
C THR A 664 -29.79 -3.66 -9.95
N SER A 665 -30.46 -4.25 -10.95
CA SER A 665 -31.20 -3.55 -12.01
C SER A 665 -32.69 -3.34 -11.72
N VAL A 666 -33.14 -3.67 -10.50
CA VAL A 666 -34.44 -3.34 -9.90
C VAL A 666 -34.13 -2.60 -8.62
#